data_AF-A0AAQ2DDU4-F1
#
_entry.id   AF-A0AAQ2DDU4-F1
#
_cell.length_a   1.000
_cell.length_b   1.000
_cell.length_c   1.000
_cell.angle_alpha   90.00
_cell.angle_beta   90.00
_cell.angle_gamma   90.00
#
_symmetry.space_group_name_H-M   'P 1'
#
loop_
_entity.id
_entity.type
_entity.pdbx_description
1 polymer ?
#
loop_
_entity_poly.entity_id
_entity_poly.type
_entity_poly.pdbx_seq_one_letter_code
_entity_poly.pdbx_strand_id
1 'polypeptide(L)'
;MSHVSGRSGRSASSSATFKLPPLSPAFLTEEDAAYWVHTRIPLNPDKEYGSVILLRPDGKLLATSPIAGQATGFDFGTIVQTDVLGGMLHPLGYRCVASVHSHPPIHAEFRNGNRRQDETLLRLFMSFYSGGDFIGDVSARDFFRSAYLSGPDGSLLKYVSSGSPEERDYFLWQQSGGPSGHPAGAYDVMAVINKLATVGELKVIVSNADWGYSVGRVPADWKAGASFSKGVVTELPLMTRVCVNAERAVLAALKSRGAQTTGLILKKLTGEEYVATHARPAGLAAWDPERIFPVDAQGQLQLPKGYLLEGFYFASRPDPAQFPPGQPWLYENFFTPREIAWAIEANARSQHLAQAGRALSLYMRAQDHAMLKYRFSGDSIEAALSVTQSDGTVSDNGVQARLLAGTLDTRAFVSMLVLAGTLEVVRGSALWAHLGPVGLQWQPFANFPWPRLSRAFLAADDAVRHAHELVGIRRDQQHAGYVFQRSDKRFVVTEPLPGDIDTLSQGRLYPLDNHARPVFPDDHTMHARYVAHVALSQLDPVHIRYLRWTRAEALLDVQMLNVDELRQTLLDGIALYCSGAGDSLIRFQPYTTIVARELARRLGTGKHPGELVSAMRNGTERPQAFVREQAQAGVLFNLIDHALWGYRGQIGADWSLPVASVAEPGESEPPLPTLPKPSLPDLSLQPYPPTQVPAPGATTMPWKRPARIFLWCGVFLGGRGSTESIQY
;
A
#
# COMPACT_ATOMS: atom_id res chain seq x y z
N MET A 1 55.90 14.38 -9.22
CA MET A 1 54.75 15.31 -9.30
C MET A 1 53.95 14.99 -10.55
N SER A 2 52.84 14.28 -10.40
CA SER A 2 51.77 14.15 -11.40
C SER A 2 50.46 14.01 -10.64
N HIS A 3 50.10 15.15 -10.04
CA HIS A 3 48.75 15.45 -9.61
C HIS A 3 47.80 15.12 -10.78
N VAL A 4 46.80 14.26 -10.56
CA VAL A 4 45.50 14.58 -11.15
C VAL A 4 45.15 15.92 -10.51
N SER A 5 45.29 17.01 -11.27
CA SER A 5 45.03 18.36 -10.75
C SER A 5 43.59 18.39 -10.23
N GLY A 6 43.43 18.37 -8.91
CA GLY A 6 42.13 18.30 -8.24
C GLY A 6 42.08 17.39 -7.01
N ARG A 7 42.63 16.16 -7.06
CA ARG A 7 42.47 15.20 -5.94
C ARG A 7 43.45 15.46 -4.79
N SER A 8 43.01 16.20 -3.77
CA SER A 8 43.76 16.40 -2.52
C SER A 8 43.65 15.14 -1.64
N GLY A 9 44.77 14.65 -1.11
CA GLY A 9 44.78 13.56 -0.13
C GLY A 9 43.97 13.90 1.13
N ARG A 10 43.71 12.89 1.96
CA ARG A 10 42.93 13.02 3.21
C ARG A 10 43.62 13.95 4.21
N SER A 11 43.32 15.24 4.15
CA SER A 11 43.63 16.18 5.22
C SER A 11 42.43 16.28 6.16
N ALA A 12 42.66 16.27 7.47
CA ALA A 12 41.69 16.70 8.46
C ALA A 12 42.11 18.10 8.94
N SER A 13 41.31 19.13 8.67
CA SER A 13 41.57 20.49 9.17
C SER A 13 40.35 21.00 9.94
N SER A 14 40.52 21.39 11.22
CA SER A 14 39.37 21.73 12.07
C SER A 14 38.80 23.11 11.71
N SER A 15 37.53 23.16 11.33
CA SER A 15 36.73 24.38 11.20
C SER A 15 35.89 24.63 12.46
N ALA A 16 35.72 25.91 12.83
CA ALA A 16 35.00 26.37 14.00
C ALA A 16 33.47 26.21 13.86
N THR A 17 32.98 24.97 14.04
CA THR A 17 31.72 24.58 14.72
C THR A 17 31.46 23.09 14.41
N PHE A 18 32.12 22.21 15.16
CA PHE A 18 31.91 20.77 15.03
C PHE A 18 30.48 20.37 15.39
N LYS A 19 29.78 19.74 14.45
CA LYS A 19 28.50 19.09 14.70
C LYS A 19 28.46 17.76 13.96
N LEU A 20 28.37 16.66 14.70
CA LEU A 20 28.22 15.33 14.12
C LEU A 20 26.97 15.29 13.21
N PRO A 21 27.08 14.84 11.94
CA PRO A 21 25.92 14.75 11.06
C PRO A 21 24.84 13.81 11.62
N PRO A 22 23.58 13.91 11.15
CA PRO A 22 22.50 13.04 11.63
C PRO A 22 22.86 11.56 11.50
N LEU A 23 22.64 10.79 12.56
CA LEU A 23 23.02 9.38 12.61
C LEU A 23 21.95 8.49 11.98
N SER A 24 22.40 7.40 11.39
CA SER A 24 21.56 6.31 10.92
C SER A 24 20.92 5.54 12.08
N PRO A 25 19.95 4.64 11.80
CA PRO A 25 19.56 3.59 12.74
C PRO A 25 20.71 2.64 13.07
N ALA A 26 20.54 1.78 14.07
CA ALA A 26 21.53 0.76 14.44
C ALA A 26 21.62 -0.42 13.45
N PHE A 27 22.83 -0.93 13.25
CA PHE A 27 23.16 -2.07 12.39
C PHE A 27 23.99 -3.13 13.14
N LEU A 28 24.02 -4.36 12.61
CA LEU A 28 24.81 -5.46 13.16
C LEU A 28 26.26 -5.45 12.67
N THR A 29 26.48 -5.07 11.41
CA THR A 29 27.80 -5.10 10.79
C THR A 29 28.20 -3.74 10.22
N GLU A 30 29.50 -3.55 9.98
CA GLU A 30 30.02 -2.34 9.33
C GLU A 30 29.52 -2.25 7.89
N GLU A 31 29.37 -3.40 7.22
CA GLU A 31 28.93 -3.49 5.83
C GLU A 31 27.46 -3.07 5.67
N ASP A 32 26.58 -3.42 6.61
CA ASP A 32 25.20 -2.92 6.63
C ASP A 32 25.14 -1.39 6.77
N ALA A 33 25.97 -0.83 7.66
CA ALA A 33 26.06 0.60 7.88
C ALA A 33 26.65 1.33 6.65
N ALA A 34 27.68 0.76 6.02
CA ALA A 34 28.26 1.26 4.77
C ALA A 34 27.24 1.21 3.62
N TYR A 35 26.49 0.12 3.50
CA TYR A 35 25.42 -0.01 2.50
C TYR A 35 24.30 1.01 2.71
N TRP A 36 23.95 1.30 3.97
CA TRP A 36 23.01 2.37 4.29
C TRP A 36 23.51 3.75 3.81
N VAL A 37 24.81 4.03 3.93
CA VAL A 37 25.42 5.26 3.39
C VAL A 37 25.38 5.25 1.87
N HIS A 38 25.81 4.16 1.24
CA HIS A 38 25.83 3.96 -0.21
C HIS A 38 24.47 4.27 -0.85
N THR A 39 23.38 3.78 -0.27
CA THR A 39 22.01 4.00 -0.76
C THR A 39 21.48 5.44 -0.57
N ARG A 40 22.24 6.32 0.09
CA ARG A 40 21.89 7.73 0.36
C ARG A 40 22.77 8.73 -0.37
N ILE A 41 23.86 8.27 -0.96
CA ILE A 41 24.64 9.09 -1.88
C ILE A 41 23.77 9.30 -3.13
N PRO A 42 23.67 10.54 -3.66
CA PRO A 42 22.95 10.79 -4.90
C PRO A 42 23.47 9.92 -6.04
N LEU A 43 22.61 9.55 -7.01
CA LEU A 43 23.01 8.67 -8.12
C LEU A 43 24.04 9.30 -9.07
N ASN A 44 23.98 10.63 -9.25
CA ASN A 44 24.91 11.38 -10.11
C ASN A 44 25.49 12.56 -9.33
N PRO A 45 26.36 12.31 -8.33
CA PRO A 45 26.89 13.37 -7.49
C PRO A 45 27.97 14.16 -8.25
N ASP A 46 27.95 15.48 -8.17
CA ASP A 46 28.99 16.38 -8.71
C ASP A 46 30.19 16.56 -7.76
N LYS A 47 30.10 15.96 -6.57
CA LYS A 47 31.06 16.06 -5.46
C LYS A 47 31.29 14.70 -4.84
N GLU A 48 32.41 14.56 -4.16
CA GLU A 48 32.62 13.43 -3.24
C GLU A 48 31.74 13.61 -2.00
N TYR A 49 31.21 12.50 -1.49
CA TYR A 49 30.46 12.47 -0.24
C TYR A 49 31.25 11.64 0.76
N GLY A 50 31.19 12.03 2.04
CA GLY A 50 31.86 11.33 3.12
C GLY A 50 30.94 11.03 4.29
N SER A 51 31.24 9.93 4.98
CA SER A 51 30.57 9.46 6.19
C SER A 51 31.55 8.67 7.06
N VAL A 52 31.26 8.55 8.35
CA VAL A 52 32.00 7.68 9.27
C VAL A 52 31.06 6.67 9.92
N ILE A 53 31.57 5.46 10.11
CA ILE A 53 30.89 4.38 10.83
C ILE A 53 31.34 4.43 12.29
N LEU A 54 30.37 4.43 13.19
CA LEU A 54 30.52 4.59 14.63
C LEU A 54 30.09 3.31 15.34
N LEU A 55 30.94 2.80 16.22
CA LEU A 55 30.62 1.74 17.17
C LEU A 55 30.08 2.36 18.45
N ARG A 56 28.90 1.88 18.86
CA ARG A 56 28.27 2.18 20.15
C ARG A 56 28.78 1.27 21.27
N PRO A 57 28.61 1.65 22.55
CA PRO A 57 29.01 0.84 23.69
C PRO A 57 28.28 -0.53 23.76
N ASP A 58 27.08 -0.63 23.20
CA ASP A 58 26.31 -1.88 23.12
C ASP A 58 26.72 -2.79 21.95
N GLY A 59 27.78 -2.44 21.23
CA GLY A 59 28.32 -3.21 20.11
C GLY A 59 27.60 -2.98 18.77
N LYS A 60 26.55 -2.14 18.73
CA LYS A 60 25.86 -1.82 17.48
C LYS A 60 26.60 -0.75 16.68
N LEU A 61 26.40 -0.78 15.37
CA LEU A 61 27.04 0.16 14.45
C LEU A 61 26.04 1.21 13.95
N LEU A 62 26.49 2.44 13.83
CA LEU A 62 25.79 3.57 13.22
C LEU A 62 26.66 4.13 12.10
N ALA A 63 26.07 4.92 11.23
CA ALA A 63 26.77 5.73 10.25
C ALA A 63 26.28 7.18 10.34
N THR A 64 27.16 8.14 10.12
CA THR A 64 26.71 9.51 9.88
C THR A 64 26.02 9.60 8.52
N SER A 65 25.03 10.48 8.38
CA SER A 65 24.47 10.79 7.06
C SER A 65 25.59 11.31 6.14
N PRO A 66 25.67 10.86 4.88
CA PRO A 66 26.72 11.32 3.98
C PRO A 66 26.58 12.83 3.77
N ILE A 67 27.69 13.57 3.88
CA ILE A 67 27.75 15.00 3.60
C ILE A 67 28.63 15.25 2.37
N ALA A 68 28.33 16.30 1.62
CA ALA A 68 29.10 16.65 0.43
C ALA A 68 30.43 17.32 0.83
N GLY A 69 31.51 16.91 0.17
CA GLY A 69 32.83 17.54 0.22
C GLY A 69 33.09 18.39 -1.02
N GLN A 70 34.29 18.20 -1.59
CA GLN A 70 34.73 18.89 -2.81
C GLN A 70 34.49 18.01 -4.05
N ALA A 71 34.70 18.59 -5.24
CA ALA A 71 34.53 17.88 -6.51
C ALA A 71 35.41 16.62 -6.64
N THR A 72 36.58 16.62 -6.02
CA THR A 72 37.58 15.55 -6.15
C THR A 72 38.27 15.26 -4.82
N GLY A 73 37.60 15.49 -3.70
CA GLY A 73 38.19 15.20 -2.40
C GLY A 73 37.20 15.35 -1.27
N PHE A 74 37.42 14.59 -0.20
CA PHE A 74 36.66 14.70 1.04
C PHE A 74 37.56 14.92 2.26
N ASP A 75 37.34 16.03 2.99
CA ASP A 75 38.01 16.34 4.25
C ASP A 75 37.21 15.73 5.42
N PHE A 76 37.75 14.68 6.05
CA PHE A 76 37.11 14.02 7.20
C PHE A 76 37.10 14.87 8.47
N GLY A 77 37.91 15.93 8.56
CA GLY A 77 37.85 16.96 9.60
C GLY A 77 36.51 17.72 9.64
N THR A 78 35.73 17.64 8.56
CA THR A 78 34.34 18.13 8.54
C THR A 78 33.36 17.26 9.34
N ILE A 79 33.73 15.99 9.65
CA ILE A 79 32.92 15.03 10.40
C ILE A 79 33.54 14.66 11.74
N VAL A 80 34.87 14.68 11.86
CA VAL A 80 35.66 14.20 13.00
C VAL A 80 36.51 15.34 13.55
N GLN A 81 36.47 15.59 14.86
CA GLN A 81 37.34 16.59 15.49
C GLN A 81 38.79 16.12 15.47
N THR A 82 39.72 17.06 15.49
CA THR A 82 41.13 16.79 15.74
C THR A 82 41.56 17.45 17.05
N ASP A 83 42.52 16.84 17.74
CA ASP A 83 43.22 17.47 18.86
C ASP A 83 44.21 18.53 18.37
N VAL A 84 44.92 19.14 19.33
CA VAL A 84 45.93 20.18 19.06
C VAL A 84 47.16 19.69 18.29
N LEU A 85 47.37 18.37 18.20
CA LEU A 85 48.43 17.73 17.43
C LEU A 85 47.94 17.24 16.06
N GLY A 86 46.67 17.47 15.72
CA GLY A 86 46.05 17.00 14.48
C GLY A 86 45.57 15.54 14.53
N GLY A 87 45.62 14.89 15.70
CA GLY A 87 45.10 13.55 15.91
C GLY A 87 43.58 13.51 15.91
N MET A 88 42.96 12.58 15.17
CA MET A 88 41.50 12.45 15.14
C MET A 88 40.94 12.00 16.48
N LEU A 89 39.82 12.59 16.90
CA LEU A 89 39.14 12.33 18.15
C LEU A 89 37.81 11.60 17.92
N HIS A 90 37.57 10.55 18.69
CA HIS A 90 36.28 9.86 18.69
C HIS A 90 35.17 10.74 19.32
N PRO A 91 33.97 10.81 18.71
CA PRO A 91 32.84 11.52 19.32
C PRO A 91 32.45 10.92 20.67
N LEU A 92 32.01 11.76 21.62
CA LEU A 92 31.61 11.30 22.95
C LEU A 92 30.56 10.18 22.88
N GLY A 93 30.85 9.05 23.53
CA GLY A 93 29.97 7.88 23.56
C GLY A 93 30.06 6.94 22.35
N TYR A 94 30.95 7.22 21.40
CA TYR A 94 31.14 6.40 20.19
C TYR A 94 32.62 6.15 19.92
N ARG A 95 32.92 5.12 19.12
CA ARG A 95 34.24 4.90 18.54
C ARG A 95 34.11 4.86 17.02
N CYS A 96 34.84 5.72 16.31
CA CYS A 96 34.95 5.60 14.86
C CYS A 96 35.65 4.28 14.51
N VAL A 97 35.10 3.52 13.57
CA VAL A 97 35.67 2.22 13.16
C VAL A 97 35.96 2.13 11.67
N ALA A 98 35.24 2.89 10.86
CA ALA A 98 35.48 2.93 9.43
C ALA A 98 35.11 4.27 8.80
N SER A 99 35.75 4.57 7.67
CA SER A 99 35.39 5.69 6.79
C SER A 99 34.57 5.18 5.61
N VAL A 100 33.67 6.02 5.09
CA VAL A 100 32.96 5.78 3.82
C VAL A 100 33.12 7.04 2.99
N HIS A 101 33.57 6.91 1.75
CA HIS A 101 33.58 8.02 0.79
C HIS A 101 33.06 7.58 -0.58
N SER A 102 32.78 8.55 -1.45
CA SER A 102 32.29 8.29 -2.81
C SER A 102 33.09 9.05 -3.85
N HIS A 103 33.14 8.51 -5.08
CA HIS A 103 33.64 9.24 -6.24
C HIS A 103 32.49 9.73 -7.13
N PRO A 104 32.61 10.94 -7.73
CA PRO A 104 31.66 11.41 -8.73
C PRO A 104 31.87 10.73 -10.11
N PRO A 105 30.84 10.71 -10.99
CA PRO A 105 30.86 10.06 -12.29
C PRO A 105 31.53 10.95 -13.35
N ILE A 106 32.82 11.29 -13.17
CA ILE A 106 33.59 12.16 -14.08
C ILE A 106 34.13 11.44 -15.34
N HIS A 107 33.40 10.42 -15.83
CA HIS A 107 33.82 9.56 -16.94
C HIS A 107 34.07 10.34 -18.25
N ALA A 108 33.22 11.34 -18.55
CA ALA A 108 33.30 12.10 -19.80
C ALA A 108 34.55 12.99 -19.89
N GLU A 109 34.90 13.65 -18.78
CA GLU A 109 36.10 14.49 -18.65
C GLU A 109 37.36 13.64 -18.86
N PHE A 110 37.40 12.46 -18.24
CA PHE A 110 38.55 11.57 -18.34
C PHE A 110 38.65 10.88 -19.71
N ARG A 111 37.51 10.51 -20.33
CA ARG A 111 37.45 9.93 -21.68
C ARG A 111 38.02 10.87 -22.75
N ASN A 112 37.79 12.17 -22.62
CA ASN A 112 38.33 13.16 -23.55
C ASN A 112 39.86 13.22 -23.52
N GLY A 113 40.47 12.99 -22.36
CA GLY A 113 41.93 12.86 -22.22
C GLY A 113 42.50 11.51 -22.66
N ASN A 114 41.68 10.45 -22.70
CA ASN A 114 42.12 9.05 -22.86
C ASN A 114 41.27 8.24 -23.88
N ARG A 115 41.10 8.77 -25.09
CA ARG A 115 40.19 8.24 -26.13
C ARG A 115 40.44 6.79 -26.63
N ARG A 116 41.55 6.14 -26.25
CA ARG A 116 41.93 4.78 -26.71
C ARG A 116 41.81 3.69 -25.63
N GLN A 117 41.27 3.99 -24.45
CA GLN A 117 41.20 3.03 -23.33
C GLN A 117 39.95 2.14 -23.36
N ASP A 118 40.08 0.94 -22.81
CA ASP A 118 38.97 0.01 -22.53
C ASP A 118 37.97 0.66 -21.55
N GLU A 119 36.68 0.66 -21.91
CA GLU A 119 35.62 1.31 -21.13
C GLU A 119 35.43 0.66 -19.74
N THR A 120 35.64 -0.66 -19.63
CA THR A 120 35.54 -1.40 -18.37
C THR A 120 36.67 -0.98 -17.43
N LEU A 121 37.89 -0.89 -17.94
CA LEU A 121 39.03 -0.43 -17.14
C LEU A 121 38.88 1.03 -16.71
N LEU A 122 38.28 1.88 -17.56
CA LEU A 122 37.96 3.26 -17.21
C LEU A 122 36.93 3.36 -16.07
N ARG A 123 35.85 2.57 -16.12
CA ARG A 123 34.84 2.52 -15.05
C ARG A 123 35.43 1.98 -13.75
N LEU A 124 36.21 0.90 -13.81
CA LEU A 124 36.94 0.38 -12.66
C LEU A 124 37.86 1.43 -12.04
N PHE A 125 38.62 2.15 -12.84
CA PHE A 125 39.52 3.20 -12.35
C PHE A 125 38.77 4.32 -11.63
N MET A 126 37.60 4.72 -12.12
CA MET A 126 36.74 5.72 -11.47
C MET A 126 36.07 5.21 -10.20
N SER A 127 35.71 3.92 -10.18
CA SER A 127 35.04 3.25 -9.07
C SER A 127 36.00 2.58 -8.07
N PHE A 128 37.30 2.86 -8.12
CA PHE A 128 38.33 2.27 -7.25
C PHE A 128 39.17 3.31 -6.49
N TYR A 129 39.85 2.87 -5.42
CA TYR A 129 40.70 3.71 -4.57
C TYR A 129 41.82 4.35 -5.38
N SER A 130 41.97 5.67 -5.27
CA SER A 130 43.13 6.38 -5.81
C SER A 130 44.36 6.16 -4.94
N GLY A 131 45.55 6.50 -5.45
CA GLY A 131 46.77 6.48 -4.64
C GLY A 131 46.67 7.36 -3.39
N GLY A 132 45.99 8.50 -3.49
CA GLY A 132 45.72 9.39 -2.35
C GLY A 132 44.78 8.77 -1.32
N ASP A 133 43.76 8.02 -1.78
CA ASP A 133 42.85 7.29 -0.89
C ASP A 133 43.60 6.21 -0.13
N PHE A 134 44.38 5.39 -0.84
CA PHE A 134 45.19 4.33 -0.24
C PHE A 134 46.20 4.88 0.79
N ILE A 135 46.93 5.95 0.46
CA ILE A 135 47.84 6.60 1.42
C ILE A 135 47.05 7.07 2.66
N GLY A 136 45.89 7.71 2.45
CA GLY A 136 45.04 8.16 3.54
C GLY A 136 44.47 7.01 4.39
N ASP A 137 44.11 5.89 3.76
CA ASP A 137 43.60 4.67 4.40
C ASP A 137 44.63 4.06 5.33
N VAL A 138 45.84 3.83 4.80
CA VAL A 138 46.94 3.21 5.56
C VAL A 138 47.44 4.15 6.66
N SER A 139 47.46 5.47 6.42
CA SER A 139 47.87 6.45 7.44
C SER A 139 46.88 6.53 8.60
N ALA A 140 45.58 6.35 8.32
CA ALA A 140 44.51 6.46 9.31
C ALA A 140 44.13 5.13 9.96
N ARG A 141 44.83 4.02 9.66
CA ARG A 141 44.48 2.65 10.06
C ARG A 141 44.17 2.44 11.54
N ASP A 142 44.85 3.18 12.42
CA ASP A 142 44.69 3.03 13.87
C ASP A 142 43.40 3.69 14.37
N PHE A 143 42.84 4.63 13.59
CA PHE A 143 41.57 5.30 13.86
C PHE A 143 40.41 4.69 13.05
N PHE A 144 40.62 4.46 11.75
CA PHE A 144 39.70 3.77 10.85
C PHE A 144 40.31 2.43 10.43
N ARG A 145 39.79 1.34 10.99
CA ARG A 145 40.28 -0.01 10.66
C ARG A 145 39.93 -0.39 9.22
N SER A 146 38.74 -0.02 8.78
CA SER A 146 38.21 -0.32 7.45
C SER A 146 37.90 0.96 6.71
N ALA A 147 37.96 0.91 5.39
CA ALA A 147 37.57 2.01 4.53
C ALA A 147 36.68 1.54 3.39
N TYR A 148 35.54 2.22 3.22
CA TYR A 148 34.57 1.90 2.20
C TYR A 148 34.58 2.95 1.10
N LEU A 149 34.44 2.49 -0.13
CA LEU A 149 34.32 3.33 -1.32
C LEU A 149 33.03 3.01 -2.07
N SER A 150 32.19 4.03 -2.21
CA SER A 150 30.99 4.01 -3.06
C SER A 150 31.37 4.51 -4.46
N GLY A 151 31.44 3.60 -5.43
CA GLY A 151 31.74 3.93 -6.82
C GLY A 151 30.54 4.57 -7.55
N PRO A 152 30.78 5.45 -8.53
CA PRO A 152 29.73 6.05 -9.35
C PRO A 152 28.93 5.02 -10.16
N ASP A 153 29.53 3.87 -10.47
CA ASP A 153 28.90 2.78 -11.22
C ASP A 153 28.11 1.80 -10.32
N GLY A 154 27.80 2.21 -9.09
CA GLY A 154 26.96 1.46 -8.15
C GLY A 154 27.68 0.37 -7.33
N SER A 155 29.00 0.22 -7.46
CA SER A 155 29.77 -0.70 -6.62
C SER A 155 30.01 -0.14 -5.22
N LEU A 156 30.04 -1.00 -4.21
CA LEU A 156 30.50 -0.67 -2.86
C LEU A 156 31.66 -1.59 -2.51
N LEU A 157 32.82 -0.98 -2.28
CA LEU A 157 34.07 -1.68 -1.97
C LEU A 157 34.45 -1.46 -0.52
N LYS A 158 35.23 -2.39 0.01
CA LYS A 158 35.85 -2.32 1.33
C LYS A 158 37.33 -2.67 1.22
N TYR A 159 38.17 -1.85 1.83
CA TYR A 159 39.58 -2.11 2.04
C TYR A 159 39.86 -2.15 3.55
N VAL A 160 40.57 -3.19 4.00
CA VAL A 160 41.09 -3.27 5.37
C VAL A 160 42.60 -3.31 5.29
N SER A 161 43.25 -2.34 5.94
CA SER A 161 44.70 -2.29 6.02
C SER A 161 45.20 -3.48 6.85
N SER A 162 46.14 -4.25 6.29
CA SER A 162 46.72 -5.42 6.97
C SER A 162 47.76 -5.01 8.01
N GLY A 163 48.39 -3.86 7.79
CA GLY A 163 49.55 -3.39 8.53
C GLY A 163 50.83 -4.18 8.26
N SER A 164 50.86 -5.01 7.21
CA SER A 164 52.02 -5.83 6.87
C SER A 164 53.19 -5.00 6.34
N PRO A 165 54.43 -5.52 6.41
CA PRO A 165 55.59 -4.88 5.78
C PRO A 165 55.38 -4.59 4.29
N GLU A 166 54.76 -5.50 3.55
CA GLU A 166 54.50 -5.37 2.12
C GLU A 166 53.50 -4.25 1.80
N GLU A 167 52.50 -4.05 2.67
CA GLU A 167 51.59 -2.90 2.58
C GLU A 167 52.34 -1.60 2.84
N ARG A 168 53.22 -1.59 3.87
CA ARG A 168 54.03 -0.41 4.22
C ARG A 168 55.01 -0.04 3.10
N ASP A 169 55.64 -1.01 2.46
CA ASP A 169 56.52 -0.76 1.31
C ASP A 169 55.76 -0.16 0.13
N TYR A 170 54.56 -0.68 -0.16
CA TYR A 170 53.71 -0.12 -1.21
C TYR A 170 53.21 1.29 -0.88
N PHE A 171 52.88 1.55 0.39
CA PHE A 171 52.57 2.88 0.91
C PHE A 171 53.72 3.86 0.71
N LEU A 172 54.95 3.51 1.10
CA LEU A 172 56.13 4.35 0.92
C LEU A 172 56.46 4.57 -0.55
N TRP A 173 56.25 3.56 -1.40
CA TRP A 173 56.42 3.66 -2.84
C TRP A 173 55.43 4.66 -3.47
N GLN A 174 54.14 4.60 -3.09
CA GLN A 174 53.13 5.57 -3.53
C GLN A 174 53.45 6.98 -3.02
N GLN A 175 53.90 7.11 -1.76
CA GLN A 175 54.26 8.40 -1.16
C GLN A 175 55.50 9.02 -1.83
N SER A 176 56.46 8.21 -2.27
CA SER A 176 57.70 8.65 -2.91
C SER A 176 57.54 8.96 -4.41
N GLY A 177 56.37 8.69 -5.00
CA GLY A 177 56.03 9.06 -6.37
C GLY A 177 56.53 8.12 -7.47
N GLY A 178 56.91 6.89 -7.15
CA GLY A 178 57.42 5.88 -8.11
C GLY A 178 58.75 6.25 -8.81
N PRO A 179 59.58 5.28 -9.25
CA PRO A 179 60.79 5.57 -10.02
C PRO A 179 60.50 6.20 -11.39
N SER A 180 61.36 7.13 -11.82
CA SER A 180 61.38 7.72 -13.15
C SER A 180 61.58 6.64 -14.23
N GLY A 181 60.56 6.33 -15.02
CA GLY A 181 60.67 5.38 -16.15
C GLY A 181 59.43 4.55 -16.44
N HIS A 182 58.47 4.46 -15.51
CA HIS A 182 57.13 3.97 -15.84
C HIS A 182 56.28 5.12 -16.38
N PRO A 183 55.63 4.98 -17.56
CA PRO A 183 54.86 6.07 -18.14
C PRO A 183 53.72 6.46 -17.20
N ALA A 184 53.81 7.69 -16.67
CA ALA A 184 52.83 8.32 -15.79
C ALA A 184 51.47 8.64 -16.46
N GLY A 185 51.10 7.91 -17.51
CA GLY A 185 49.86 8.03 -18.29
C GLY A 185 49.11 6.72 -18.53
N ALA A 186 49.60 5.59 -18.01
CA ALA A 186 48.91 4.30 -18.04
C ALA A 186 49.04 3.63 -16.67
N TYR A 187 48.31 4.13 -15.66
CA TYR A 187 48.08 3.34 -14.46
C TYR A 187 47.30 2.11 -14.89
N ASP A 188 47.98 0.96 -14.90
CA ASP A 188 47.30 -0.31 -15.01
C ASP A 188 46.42 -0.48 -13.76
N VAL A 189 45.15 -0.06 -13.85
CA VAL A 189 44.17 -0.16 -12.77
C VAL A 189 44.09 -1.59 -12.24
N MET A 190 44.30 -2.59 -13.10
CA MET A 190 44.35 -3.99 -12.68
C MET A 190 45.55 -4.28 -11.80
N ALA A 191 46.72 -3.72 -12.11
CA ALA A 191 47.89 -3.84 -11.24
C ALA A 191 47.62 -3.23 -9.86
N VAL A 192 46.92 -2.10 -9.78
CA VAL A 192 46.56 -1.47 -8.50
C VAL A 192 45.55 -2.33 -7.72
N ILE A 193 44.47 -2.78 -8.36
CA ILE A 193 43.46 -3.65 -7.74
C ILE A 193 44.11 -4.92 -7.19
N ASN A 194 44.91 -5.60 -8.01
CA ASN A 194 45.59 -6.83 -7.62
C ASN A 194 46.61 -6.58 -6.49
N LYS A 195 47.30 -5.44 -6.51
CA LYS A 195 48.23 -5.06 -5.45
C LYS A 195 47.50 -4.85 -4.13
N LEU A 196 46.39 -4.10 -4.10
CA LEU A 196 45.57 -3.90 -2.90
C LEU A 196 44.96 -5.22 -2.40
N ALA A 197 44.49 -6.09 -3.30
CA ALA A 197 44.01 -7.43 -2.94
C ALA A 197 45.12 -8.35 -2.36
N THR A 198 46.38 -8.07 -2.69
CA THR A 198 47.55 -8.81 -2.19
C THR A 198 48.05 -8.29 -0.84
N VAL A 199 48.18 -6.97 -0.69
CA VAL A 199 48.80 -6.36 0.52
C VAL A 199 47.80 -6.09 1.64
N GLY A 200 46.51 -6.09 1.35
CA GLY A 200 45.43 -5.90 2.31
C GLY A 200 44.27 -6.88 2.10
N GLU A 201 43.13 -6.58 2.70
CA GLU A 201 41.88 -7.28 2.42
C GLU A 201 40.97 -6.37 1.58
N LEU A 202 40.86 -6.68 0.29
CA LEU A 202 39.93 -6.03 -0.63
C LEU A 202 38.65 -6.87 -0.77
N LYS A 203 37.49 -6.23 -0.62
CA LYS A 203 36.17 -6.84 -0.70
C LYS A 203 35.22 -6.05 -1.61
N VAL A 204 34.38 -6.78 -2.34
CA VAL A 204 33.20 -6.24 -3.04
C VAL A 204 31.96 -6.55 -2.21
N ILE A 205 31.26 -5.51 -1.75
CA ILE A 205 30.04 -5.61 -0.93
C ILE A 205 28.79 -5.49 -1.82
N VAL A 206 28.78 -4.50 -2.71
CA VAL A 206 27.78 -4.37 -3.78
C VAL A 206 28.50 -4.48 -5.11
N SER A 207 28.06 -5.42 -5.93
CA SER A 207 28.72 -5.77 -7.19
C SER A 207 27.95 -5.24 -8.40
N ASN A 208 28.66 -5.12 -9.52
CA ASN A 208 28.13 -4.78 -10.83
C ASN A 208 28.80 -5.65 -11.92
N ALA A 209 28.53 -5.38 -13.20
CA ALA A 209 29.08 -6.15 -14.31
C ALA A 209 30.62 -6.10 -14.36
N ASP A 210 31.24 -4.98 -13.97
CA ASP A 210 32.69 -4.79 -14.02
C ASP A 210 33.42 -5.67 -12.98
N TRP A 211 32.74 -5.99 -11.88
CA TRP A 211 33.18 -6.95 -10.85
C TRP A 211 32.66 -8.39 -11.10
N GLY A 212 32.11 -8.68 -12.28
CA GLY A 212 31.59 -10.00 -12.64
C GLY A 212 30.45 -10.47 -11.73
N TYR A 213 29.64 -9.53 -11.22
CA TYR A 213 28.55 -9.76 -10.25
C TYR A 213 28.98 -10.54 -8.99
N SER A 214 30.28 -10.52 -8.68
CA SER A 214 30.85 -11.24 -7.55
C SER A 214 30.90 -10.37 -6.31
N VAL A 215 30.63 -10.97 -5.16
CA VAL A 215 30.70 -10.37 -3.82
C VAL A 215 31.68 -11.16 -2.95
N GLY A 216 32.25 -10.50 -1.95
CA GLY A 216 33.23 -11.08 -1.04
C GLY A 216 34.67 -10.64 -1.36
N ARG A 217 35.64 -11.40 -0.85
CA ARG A 217 37.07 -11.09 -0.97
C ARG A 217 37.56 -11.22 -2.41
N VAL A 218 38.24 -10.18 -2.90
CA VAL A 218 38.82 -10.15 -4.23
C VAL A 218 40.12 -10.97 -4.25
N PRO A 219 40.26 -11.96 -5.16
CA PRO A 219 41.51 -12.69 -5.34
C PRO A 219 42.66 -11.80 -5.83
N ALA A 220 43.88 -12.10 -5.42
CA ALA A 220 45.08 -11.34 -5.81
C ALA A 220 45.36 -11.36 -7.32
N ASP A 221 44.87 -12.37 -8.04
CA ASP A 221 45.05 -12.59 -9.47
C ASP A 221 43.80 -12.25 -10.30
N TRP A 222 42.81 -11.58 -9.70
CA TRP A 222 41.54 -11.25 -10.33
C TRP A 222 41.69 -10.46 -11.65
N LYS A 223 40.69 -10.61 -12.52
CA LYS A 223 40.62 -10.00 -13.85
C LYS A 223 39.30 -9.25 -14.04
N ALA A 224 39.35 -8.07 -14.66
CA ALA A 224 38.17 -7.25 -14.94
C ALA A 224 37.04 -8.06 -15.59
N GLY A 225 35.81 -7.89 -15.10
CA GLY A 225 34.62 -8.59 -15.56
C GLY A 225 34.55 -10.09 -15.20
N ALA A 226 35.62 -10.70 -14.69
CA ALA A 226 35.62 -12.11 -14.32
C ALA A 226 34.88 -12.33 -13.00
N SER A 227 34.01 -13.34 -12.96
CA SER A 227 33.40 -13.78 -11.70
C SER A 227 34.42 -14.49 -10.82
N PHE A 228 34.46 -14.16 -9.54
CA PHE A 228 35.28 -14.82 -8.52
C PHE A 228 34.47 -15.45 -7.38
N SER A 229 33.17 -15.17 -7.30
CA SER A 229 32.27 -15.89 -6.40
C SER A 229 31.90 -17.24 -7.01
N LYS A 230 32.50 -18.34 -6.52
CA LYS A 230 32.25 -19.71 -7.02
C LYS A 230 30.89 -20.31 -6.57
N GLY A 231 29.89 -19.47 -6.29
CA GLY A 231 28.60 -19.88 -5.74
C GLY A 231 28.63 -20.29 -4.26
N VAL A 232 29.80 -20.32 -3.62
CA VAL A 232 29.95 -20.58 -2.19
C VAL A 232 29.75 -19.28 -1.41
N VAL A 233 28.86 -19.28 -0.42
CA VAL A 233 28.66 -18.14 0.48
C VAL A 233 29.78 -18.14 1.53
N THR A 234 30.60 -17.10 1.50
CA THR A 234 31.76 -16.97 2.42
C THR A 234 31.60 -15.85 3.45
N GLU A 235 30.57 -15.02 3.32
CA GLU A 235 30.34 -13.84 4.14
C GLU A 235 28.87 -13.75 4.52
N LEU A 236 28.56 -13.04 5.62
CA LEU A 236 27.19 -12.76 5.99
C LEU A 236 26.50 -11.93 4.90
N PRO A 237 25.20 -12.19 4.61
CA PRO A 237 24.46 -11.34 3.70
C PRO A 237 24.21 -9.99 4.36
N LEU A 238 24.05 -8.94 3.55
CA LEU A 238 23.59 -7.65 4.05
C LEU A 238 22.24 -7.81 4.77
N MET A 239 22.14 -7.15 5.91
CA MET A 239 20.98 -7.10 6.78
C MET A 239 20.38 -5.70 6.83
N THR A 240 19.09 -5.65 7.12
CA THR A 240 18.42 -4.39 7.46
C THR A 240 18.97 -3.83 8.77
N ARG A 241 18.64 -2.57 9.05
CA ARG A 241 18.74 -1.99 10.40
C ARG A 241 18.10 -2.90 11.46
N VAL A 242 18.58 -2.81 12.69
CA VAL A 242 17.96 -3.42 13.87
C VAL A 242 16.59 -2.77 14.11
N CYS A 243 15.57 -3.62 14.21
CA CYS A 243 14.17 -3.25 14.37
C CYS A 243 13.61 -3.81 15.67
N VAL A 244 12.62 -3.13 16.24
CA VAL A 244 11.99 -3.51 17.52
C VAL A 244 10.94 -4.61 17.39
N ASN A 245 10.56 -4.98 16.16
CA ASN A 245 9.64 -6.08 15.86
C ASN A 245 9.87 -6.59 14.43
N ALA A 246 9.30 -7.76 14.13
CA ALA A 246 9.41 -8.40 12.82
C ALA A 246 8.78 -7.55 11.70
N GLU A 247 7.62 -6.90 11.94
CA GLU A 247 6.95 -6.05 10.95
C GLU A 247 7.90 -4.98 10.38
N ARG A 248 8.61 -4.27 11.28
CA ARG A 248 9.54 -3.21 10.89
C ARG A 248 10.77 -3.74 10.17
N ALA A 249 11.22 -4.96 10.47
CA ALA A 249 12.31 -5.63 9.77
C ALA A 249 11.88 -6.01 8.34
N VAL A 250 10.68 -6.59 8.17
CA VAL A 250 10.11 -6.90 6.86
C VAL A 250 9.93 -5.63 6.02
N LEU A 251 9.34 -4.58 6.59
CA LEU A 251 9.18 -3.30 5.89
C LEU A 251 10.53 -2.63 5.57
N ALA A 252 11.57 -2.86 6.39
CA ALA A 252 12.92 -2.40 6.08
C ALA A 252 13.50 -3.11 4.87
N ALA A 253 13.33 -4.42 4.78
CA ALA A 253 13.85 -5.25 3.69
C ALA A 253 13.14 -4.98 2.37
N LEU A 254 11.82 -4.75 2.41
CA LEU A 254 10.98 -4.49 1.24
C LEU A 254 11.03 -3.04 0.73
N LYS A 255 11.89 -2.18 1.30
CA LYS A 255 12.02 -0.78 0.88
C LYS A 255 12.86 -0.61 -0.40
N SER A 256 13.68 -1.59 -0.77
CA SER A 256 14.50 -1.51 -1.98
C SER A 256 13.64 -1.51 -3.25
N ARG A 257 13.99 -0.66 -4.22
CA ARG A 257 13.33 -0.65 -5.54
C ARG A 257 13.79 -1.90 -6.31
N GLY A 258 12.87 -2.76 -6.72
CA GLY A 258 13.20 -3.93 -7.54
C GLY A 258 12.10 -4.99 -7.60
N ALA A 259 12.38 -6.06 -8.36
CA ALA A 259 11.55 -7.27 -8.44
C ALA A 259 11.76 -8.22 -7.25
N GLN A 260 12.72 -7.91 -6.36
CA GLN A 260 13.02 -8.71 -5.19
C GLN A 260 11.96 -8.52 -4.13
N THR A 261 11.39 -9.62 -3.64
CA THR A 261 10.25 -9.58 -2.71
C THR A 261 10.44 -10.46 -1.49
N THR A 262 11.48 -11.29 -1.43
CA THR A 262 11.51 -12.45 -0.51
C THR A 262 12.79 -12.47 0.33
N GLY A 263 12.76 -13.02 1.55
CA GLY A 263 13.98 -13.25 2.35
C GLY A 263 13.72 -13.84 3.74
N LEU A 264 14.71 -13.72 4.63
CA LEU A 264 14.71 -14.29 5.98
C LEU A 264 14.61 -13.20 7.06
N ILE A 265 13.98 -13.54 8.18
CA ILE A 265 13.93 -12.72 9.40
C ILE A 265 14.68 -13.45 10.51
N LEU A 266 15.50 -12.70 11.24
CA LEU A 266 16.25 -13.19 12.38
C LEU A 266 15.85 -12.40 13.62
N LYS A 267 15.76 -13.11 14.74
CA LYS A 267 15.45 -12.55 16.05
C LYS A 267 16.63 -12.76 16.99
N LYS A 268 16.93 -11.75 17.81
CA LYS A 268 17.94 -11.83 18.87
C LYS A 268 17.48 -12.84 19.94
N LEU A 269 18.40 -13.69 20.39
CA LEU A 269 18.16 -14.71 21.42
C LEU A 269 17.50 -14.14 22.68
N THR A 270 17.96 -12.96 23.10
CA THR A 270 17.48 -12.27 24.29
C THR A 270 17.07 -10.84 23.93
N GLY A 271 15.77 -10.56 24.00
CA GLY A 271 15.19 -9.25 23.74
C GLY A 271 14.41 -9.16 22.43
N GLU A 272 13.76 -8.01 22.21
CA GLU A 272 12.91 -7.75 21.05
C GLU A 272 13.69 -6.96 19.99
N GLU A 273 14.71 -7.60 19.42
CA GLU A 273 15.49 -7.07 18.31
C GLU A 273 15.42 -8.02 17.11
N TYR A 274 15.08 -7.45 15.95
CA TYR A 274 14.88 -8.18 14.70
C TYR A 274 15.70 -7.53 13.60
N VAL A 275 16.24 -8.37 12.72
CA VAL A 275 16.80 -7.95 11.44
C VAL A 275 16.25 -8.85 10.34
N ALA A 276 16.26 -8.37 9.11
CA ALA A 276 15.94 -9.18 7.95
C ALA A 276 17.09 -9.13 6.96
N THR A 277 17.26 -10.18 6.17
CA THR A 277 18.12 -10.11 4.98
C THR A 277 17.54 -9.09 4.02
N HIS A 278 18.36 -8.49 3.15
CA HIS A 278 17.81 -7.73 2.02
C HIS A 278 17.02 -8.65 1.07
N ALA A 279 15.98 -8.09 0.43
CA ALA A 279 15.10 -8.86 -0.45
C ALA A 279 15.85 -9.48 -1.64
N ARG A 280 15.51 -10.73 -1.93
CA ARG A 280 16.01 -11.59 -3.01
C ARG A 280 14.87 -11.96 -3.99
N PRO A 281 15.21 -12.55 -5.15
CA PRO A 281 14.20 -13.02 -6.10
C PRO A 281 13.25 -14.01 -5.44
N ALA A 282 11.97 -13.92 -5.80
CA ALA A 282 10.98 -14.86 -5.30
C ALA A 282 11.34 -16.30 -5.65
N GLY A 283 10.99 -17.23 -4.76
CA GLY A 283 11.20 -18.66 -4.94
C GLY A 283 11.85 -19.31 -3.72
N LEU A 284 11.81 -20.64 -3.68
CA LEU A 284 12.24 -21.44 -2.54
C LEU A 284 13.70 -21.20 -2.13
N ALA A 285 14.59 -20.91 -3.10
CA ALA A 285 15.99 -20.62 -2.84
C ALA A 285 16.23 -19.34 -2.02
N ALA A 286 15.29 -18.39 -2.00
CA ALA A 286 15.37 -17.18 -1.18
C ALA A 286 14.97 -17.42 0.29
N TRP A 287 14.40 -18.60 0.60
CA TRP A 287 14.10 -19.06 1.95
C TRP A 287 15.01 -20.20 2.40
N ASP A 288 16.08 -20.47 1.67
CA ASP A 288 17.06 -21.51 1.99
C ASP A 288 18.27 -20.87 2.70
N PRO A 289 18.40 -21.01 4.03
CA PRO A 289 19.49 -20.38 4.78
C PRO A 289 20.88 -20.84 4.33
N GLU A 290 21.02 -22.07 3.83
CA GLU A 290 22.30 -22.62 3.34
C GLU A 290 22.81 -21.92 2.08
N ARG A 291 21.91 -21.26 1.33
CA ARG A 291 22.26 -20.43 0.15
C ARG A 291 22.48 -18.95 0.49
N ILE A 292 22.33 -18.59 1.77
CA ILE A 292 22.26 -17.20 2.22
C ILE A 292 23.36 -16.91 3.23
N PHE A 293 23.67 -17.85 4.12
CA PHE A 293 24.66 -17.69 5.18
C PHE A 293 25.90 -18.55 4.92
N PRO A 294 27.07 -18.11 5.39
CA PRO A 294 28.29 -18.91 5.29
C PRO A 294 28.26 -20.06 6.30
N VAL A 295 29.11 -21.05 6.07
CA VAL A 295 29.35 -22.15 7.03
C VAL A 295 30.68 -21.97 7.75
N ASP A 296 30.76 -22.47 8.98
CA ASP A 296 32.00 -22.51 9.76
C ASP A 296 32.92 -23.67 9.33
N ALA A 297 34.06 -23.81 10.00
CA ALA A 297 35.03 -24.87 9.71
C ALA A 297 34.48 -26.29 9.99
N GLN A 298 33.38 -26.40 10.72
CA GLN A 298 32.67 -27.64 11.04
C GLN A 298 31.48 -27.88 10.09
N GLY A 299 31.25 -26.97 9.13
CA GLY A 299 30.13 -27.04 8.19
C GLY A 299 28.80 -26.55 8.76
N GLN A 300 28.79 -25.93 9.95
CA GLN A 300 27.58 -25.38 10.55
C GLN A 300 27.30 -23.97 10.03
N LEU A 301 26.02 -23.68 9.80
CA LEU A 301 25.60 -22.38 9.29
C LEU A 301 25.86 -21.26 10.30
N GLN A 302 26.52 -20.18 9.86
CA GLN A 302 26.83 -19.03 10.67
C GLN A 302 25.79 -17.93 10.51
N LEU A 303 24.90 -17.80 11.50
CA LEU A 303 24.02 -16.65 11.66
C LEU A 303 24.74 -15.49 12.37
N PRO A 304 24.24 -14.24 12.25
CA PRO A 304 24.77 -13.12 13.02
C PRO A 304 24.80 -13.44 14.52
N LYS A 305 25.91 -13.09 15.18
CA LYS A 305 26.15 -13.44 16.59
C LYS A 305 24.97 -13.03 17.48
N GLY A 306 24.41 -14.02 18.20
CA GLY A 306 23.30 -13.81 19.12
C GLY A 306 21.92 -13.72 18.47
N TYR A 307 21.81 -14.02 17.17
CA TYR A 307 20.55 -14.10 16.44
C TYR A 307 20.28 -15.53 15.98
N LEU A 308 19.00 -15.90 15.97
CA LEU A 308 18.48 -17.14 15.41
C LEU A 308 17.42 -16.82 14.35
N LEU A 309 17.07 -17.84 13.56
CA LEU A 309 16.02 -17.70 12.56
C LEU A 309 14.65 -17.52 13.24
N GLU A 310 13.93 -16.45 12.88
CA GLU A 310 12.51 -16.24 13.27
C GLU A 310 11.58 -16.74 12.17
N GLY A 311 12.04 -16.67 10.92
CA GLY A 311 11.39 -17.29 9.78
C GLY A 311 11.59 -16.52 8.49
N PHE A 312 10.53 -16.40 7.71
CA PHE A 312 10.56 -16.03 6.31
C PHE A 312 9.70 -14.81 6.06
N TYR A 313 10.02 -14.03 5.03
CA TYR A 313 9.12 -12.98 4.58
C TYR A 313 9.01 -12.92 3.08
N PHE A 314 7.88 -12.37 2.60
CA PHE A 314 7.73 -11.93 1.23
C PHE A 314 6.71 -10.79 1.05
N ALA A 315 6.79 -10.11 -0.10
CA ALA A 315 5.69 -9.27 -0.60
C ALA A 315 4.89 -10.05 -1.65
N SER A 316 3.61 -10.26 -1.38
CA SER A 316 2.71 -11.01 -2.26
C SER A 316 2.45 -10.25 -3.55
N ARG A 317 2.53 -10.98 -4.68
CA ARG A 317 2.25 -10.50 -6.04
C ARG A 317 1.66 -11.66 -6.84
N PRO A 318 0.44 -12.12 -6.51
CA PRO A 318 -0.15 -13.26 -7.18
C PRO A 318 -0.44 -12.91 -8.64
N ASP A 319 -0.25 -13.89 -9.53
CA ASP A 319 -0.53 -13.74 -10.96
C ASP A 319 -2.05 -13.60 -11.17
N PRO A 320 -2.54 -12.49 -11.77
CA PRO A 320 -3.96 -12.31 -12.09
C PRO A 320 -4.57 -13.44 -12.92
N ALA A 321 -3.76 -14.14 -13.74
CA ALA A 321 -4.23 -15.30 -14.51
C ALA A 321 -4.59 -16.51 -13.63
N GLN A 322 -4.18 -16.51 -12.36
CA GLN A 322 -4.46 -17.57 -11.39
C GLN A 322 -5.55 -17.18 -10.38
N PHE A 323 -6.26 -16.07 -10.61
CA PHE A 323 -7.30 -15.64 -9.68
C PHE A 323 -8.52 -16.58 -9.77
N PRO A 324 -9.06 -17.04 -8.63
CA PRO A 324 -10.27 -17.84 -8.62
C PRO A 324 -11.49 -17.00 -9.06
N PRO A 325 -12.53 -17.64 -9.63
CA PRO A 325 -13.76 -16.93 -9.98
C PRO A 325 -14.50 -16.39 -8.74
N GLY A 326 -14.39 -17.09 -7.61
CA GLY A 326 -14.94 -16.68 -6.33
C GLY A 326 -13.93 -15.90 -5.48
N GLN A 327 -14.35 -14.74 -4.97
CA GLN A 327 -13.58 -13.91 -4.04
C GLN A 327 -12.15 -13.54 -4.51
N PRO A 328 -11.94 -13.09 -5.77
CA PRO A 328 -10.61 -12.70 -6.26
C PRO A 328 -9.97 -11.55 -5.45
N TRP A 329 -10.80 -10.66 -4.89
CA TRP A 329 -10.40 -9.56 -3.99
C TRP A 329 -9.77 -10.07 -2.68
N LEU A 330 -10.09 -11.29 -2.24
CA LEU A 330 -9.45 -11.91 -1.08
C LEU A 330 -8.15 -12.59 -1.50
N TYR A 331 -8.19 -13.32 -2.62
CA TYR A 331 -7.04 -14.08 -3.12
C TYR A 331 -5.84 -13.16 -3.41
N GLU A 332 -6.09 -11.99 -4.01
CA GLU A 332 -5.04 -11.00 -4.29
C GLU A 332 -4.38 -10.43 -3.02
N ASN A 333 -5.04 -10.57 -1.86
CA ASN A 333 -4.62 -10.04 -0.54
C ASN A 333 -4.36 -11.16 0.49
N PHE A 334 -4.16 -12.39 0.04
CA PHE A 334 -3.88 -13.54 0.89
C PHE A 334 -2.69 -14.34 0.36
N PHE A 335 -2.23 -15.34 1.12
CA PHE A 335 -1.20 -16.27 0.65
C PHE A 335 -1.74 -17.05 -0.54
N THR A 336 -0.89 -17.37 -1.52
CA THR A 336 -1.24 -18.40 -2.50
C THR A 336 -0.94 -19.79 -1.94
N PRO A 337 -1.67 -20.85 -2.38
CA PRO A 337 -1.38 -22.22 -1.98
C PRO A 337 0.08 -22.64 -2.23
N ARG A 338 0.65 -22.25 -3.38
CA ARG A 338 2.04 -22.53 -3.72
C ARG A 338 3.04 -21.86 -2.76
N GLU A 339 2.79 -20.62 -2.36
CA GLU A 339 3.65 -19.93 -1.40
C GLU A 339 3.62 -20.62 -0.03
N ILE A 340 2.45 -21.08 0.43
CA ILE A 340 2.34 -21.86 1.66
C ILE A 340 3.08 -23.19 1.54
N ALA A 341 2.90 -23.93 0.45
CA ALA A 341 3.59 -25.20 0.23
C ALA A 341 5.12 -25.02 0.27
N TRP A 342 5.64 -24.01 -0.43
CA TRP A 342 7.07 -23.67 -0.39
C TRP A 342 7.55 -23.24 1.00
N ALA A 343 6.74 -22.49 1.73
CA ALA A 343 7.11 -22.03 3.07
C ALA A 343 7.11 -23.17 4.09
N ILE A 344 6.20 -24.15 3.97
CA ILE A 344 6.18 -25.38 4.79
C ILE A 344 7.44 -26.22 4.51
N GLU A 345 7.82 -26.38 3.24
CA GLU A 345 9.06 -27.08 2.86
C GLU A 345 10.31 -26.35 3.39
N ALA A 346 10.34 -25.02 3.29
CA ALA A 346 11.43 -24.22 3.84
C ALA A 346 11.50 -24.33 5.38
N ASN A 347 10.34 -24.35 6.06
CA ASN A 347 10.24 -24.56 7.50
C ASN A 347 10.82 -25.93 7.91
N ALA A 348 10.42 -27.02 7.24
CA ALA A 348 10.89 -28.36 7.52
C ALA A 348 12.44 -28.45 7.48
N ARG A 349 13.07 -27.78 6.52
CA ARG A 349 14.54 -27.75 6.39
C ARG A 349 15.23 -26.83 7.39
N SER A 350 14.57 -25.77 7.85
CA SER A 350 15.22 -24.68 8.61
C SER A 350 14.88 -24.64 10.09
N GLN A 351 13.94 -25.48 10.58
CA GLN A 351 13.46 -25.43 11.97
C GLN A 351 14.57 -25.62 13.01
N HIS A 352 15.65 -26.33 12.67
CA HIS A 352 16.82 -26.52 13.53
C HIS A 352 17.62 -25.23 13.80
N LEU A 353 17.40 -24.17 12.99
CA LEU A 353 18.01 -22.85 13.15
C LEU A 353 17.17 -21.89 14.01
N ALA A 354 15.97 -22.32 14.41
CA ALA A 354 15.11 -21.58 15.31
C ALA A 354 15.56 -21.75 16.77
N GLN A 355 15.04 -20.90 17.65
CA GLN A 355 15.18 -21.13 19.09
C GLN A 355 14.47 -22.43 19.48
N ALA A 356 15.11 -23.26 20.31
CA ALA A 356 14.53 -24.52 20.76
C ALA A 356 13.10 -24.32 21.34
N GLY A 357 12.14 -25.09 20.83
CA GLY A 357 10.72 -25.00 21.21
C GLY A 357 9.94 -23.85 20.57
N ARG A 358 10.56 -23.03 19.71
CA ARG A 358 9.90 -21.93 18.98
C ARG A 358 9.68 -22.33 17.51
N ALA A 359 8.44 -22.25 17.05
CA ALA A 359 8.12 -22.43 15.64
C ALA A 359 8.54 -21.21 14.82
N LEU A 360 9.02 -21.44 13.59
CA LEU A 360 9.23 -20.38 12.62
C LEU A 360 7.91 -19.74 12.18
N SER A 361 7.99 -18.56 11.55
CA SER A 361 6.84 -17.86 11.01
C SER A 361 7.09 -17.33 9.60
N LEU A 362 6.05 -17.29 8.78
CA LEU A 362 6.02 -16.66 7.46
C LEU A 362 5.30 -15.32 7.54
N TYR A 363 5.95 -14.25 7.12
CA TYR A 363 5.39 -12.90 7.08
C TYR A 363 5.13 -12.46 5.64
N MET A 364 3.87 -12.21 5.30
CA MET A 364 3.47 -11.77 3.97
C MET A 364 2.96 -10.34 4.03
N ARG A 365 3.51 -9.47 3.17
CA ARG A 365 2.92 -8.16 2.89
C ARG A 365 1.98 -8.27 1.70
N ALA A 366 0.69 -8.04 1.93
CA ALA A 366 -0.37 -8.09 0.93
C ALA A 366 -0.38 -6.84 0.04
N GLN A 367 -1.14 -6.90 -1.06
CA GLN A 367 -1.28 -5.79 -2.01
C GLN A 367 -1.98 -4.58 -1.37
N ASP A 368 -2.98 -4.82 -0.52
CA ASP A 368 -3.65 -3.81 0.33
C ASP A 368 -2.80 -3.28 1.50
N HIS A 369 -1.52 -3.67 1.55
CA HIS A 369 -0.54 -3.32 2.58
C HIS A 369 -0.79 -3.91 3.98
N ALA A 370 -1.74 -4.83 4.14
CA ALA A 370 -1.80 -5.67 5.33
C ALA A 370 -0.50 -6.50 5.46
N MET A 371 -0.19 -6.90 6.68
CA MET A 371 0.86 -7.88 6.95
C MET A 371 0.26 -9.04 7.72
N LEU A 372 0.25 -10.20 7.08
CA LEU A 372 -0.20 -11.45 7.68
C LEU A 372 1.02 -12.25 8.14
N LYS A 373 0.89 -12.91 9.28
CA LYS A 373 1.87 -13.82 9.83
C LYS A 373 1.23 -15.20 9.94
N TYR A 374 1.89 -16.19 9.36
CA TYR A 374 1.53 -17.59 9.52
C TYR A 374 2.62 -18.31 10.32
N ARG A 375 2.30 -18.78 11.52
CA ARG A 375 3.22 -19.56 12.36
C ARG A 375 2.97 -21.04 12.12
N PHE A 376 4.04 -21.74 11.74
CA PHE A 376 3.98 -23.17 11.42
C PHE A 376 3.65 -24.01 12.66
N SER A 377 2.87 -25.07 12.48
CA SER A 377 2.54 -26.02 13.55
C SER A 377 3.48 -27.22 13.55
N GLY A 378 3.88 -27.67 12.37
CA GLY A 378 4.54 -28.97 12.16
C GLY A 378 3.59 -30.17 12.21
N ASP A 379 2.28 -29.95 12.31
CA ASP A 379 1.29 -31.01 12.44
C ASP A 379 0.92 -31.64 11.08
N SER A 380 0.28 -32.81 11.11
CA SER A 380 -0.08 -33.56 9.90
C SER A 380 -1.04 -32.81 8.97
N ILE A 381 -1.90 -31.92 9.51
CA ILE A 381 -2.80 -31.09 8.71
C ILE A 381 -1.98 -30.09 7.87
N GLU A 382 -0.98 -29.46 8.48
CA GLU A 382 -0.08 -28.55 7.77
C GLU A 382 0.78 -29.32 6.76
N ALA A 383 1.33 -30.47 7.13
CA ALA A 383 2.13 -31.29 6.23
C ALA A 383 1.36 -31.71 4.96
N ALA A 384 0.03 -31.90 5.04
CA ALA A 384 -0.79 -32.23 3.88
C ALA A 384 -0.92 -31.10 2.84
N LEU A 385 -0.53 -29.86 3.17
CA LEU A 385 -0.54 -28.70 2.28
C LEU A 385 0.76 -28.55 1.47
N SER A 386 1.77 -29.39 1.72
CA SER A 386 3.04 -29.37 0.99
C SER A 386 3.49 -30.78 0.65
N VAL A 387 3.54 -31.10 -0.64
CA VAL A 387 3.95 -32.43 -1.12
C VAL A 387 5.15 -32.29 -2.04
N THR A 388 6.30 -32.82 -1.60
CA THR A 388 7.50 -32.92 -2.42
C THR A 388 7.41 -34.13 -3.34
N GLN A 389 7.41 -33.88 -4.64
CA GLN A 389 7.35 -34.90 -5.68
C GLN A 389 8.72 -35.57 -5.87
N SER A 390 8.76 -36.70 -6.59
CA SER A 390 9.99 -37.46 -6.84
C SER A 390 11.05 -36.69 -7.63
N ASP A 391 10.64 -35.66 -8.39
CA ASP A 391 11.55 -34.76 -9.13
C ASP A 391 12.08 -33.59 -8.27
N GLY A 392 11.73 -33.55 -6.98
CA GLY A 392 12.10 -32.49 -6.05
C GLY A 392 11.24 -31.24 -6.14
N THR A 393 10.20 -31.21 -6.98
CA THR A 393 9.25 -30.09 -7.02
C THR A 393 8.28 -30.16 -5.85
N VAL A 394 7.91 -28.98 -5.33
CA VAL A 394 6.97 -28.86 -4.22
C VAL A 394 5.61 -28.46 -4.76
N SER A 395 4.60 -29.28 -4.45
CA SER A 395 3.21 -29.13 -4.86
C SER A 395 2.32 -28.69 -3.69
N ASP A 396 1.28 -27.91 -3.99
CA ASP A 396 0.24 -27.47 -3.04
C ASP A 396 -0.90 -28.49 -2.84
N ASN A 397 -0.66 -29.74 -3.27
CA ASN A 397 -1.63 -30.84 -3.18
C ASN A 397 -2.99 -30.53 -3.86
N GLY A 398 -2.96 -29.73 -4.94
CA GLY A 398 -4.13 -29.43 -5.77
C GLY A 398 -5.05 -28.35 -5.18
N VAL A 399 -4.66 -27.67 -4.10
CA VAL A 399 -5.45 -26.59 -3.51
C VAL A 399 -5.66 -25.45 -4.50
N GLN A 400 -4.63 -25.08 -5.27
CA GLN A 400 -4.78 -24.05 -6.31
C GLN A 400 -5.76 -24.46 -7.41
N ALA A 401 -5.70 -25.72 -7.84
CA ALA A 401 -6.62 -26.24 -8.85
C ALA A 401 -8.08 -26.21 -8.37
N ARG A 402 -8.31 -26.52 -7.09
CA ARG A 402 -9.65 -26.46 -6.48
C ARG A 402 -10.21 -25.04 -6.38
N LEU A 403 -9.37 -24.05 -6.06
CA LEU A 403 -9.71 -22.63 -6.08
C LEU A 403 -10.12 -22.18 -7.49
N LEU A 404 -9.31 -22.51 -8.51
CA LEU A 404 -9.60 -22.17 -9.90
C LEU A 404 -10.87 -22.83 -10.43
N ALA A 405 -11.13 -24.08 -10.03
CA ALA A 405 -12.33 -24.80 -10.39
C ALA A 405 -13.59 -24.31 -9.65
N GLY A 406 -13.46 -23.41 -8.67
CA GLY A 406 -14.58 -22.95 -7.82
C GLY A 406 -15.13 -24.04 -6.89
N THR A 407 -14.38 -25.12 -6.67
CA THR A 407 -14.74 -26.21 -5.74
C THR A 407 -14.25 -25.95 -4.30
N LEU A 408 -13.46 -24.90 -4.14
CA LEU A 408 -12.96 -24.37 -2.88
C LEU A 408 -13.00 -22.85 -2.98
N ASP A 409 -13.61 -22.19 -2.01
CA ASP A 409 -13.60 -20.72 -1.94
C ASP A 409 -12.35 -20.20 -1.23
N THR A 410 -11.92 -18.99 -1.58
CA THR A 410 -10.75 -18.36 -0.94
C THR A 410 -10.93 -18.21 0.57
N ARG A 411 -12.14 -17.91 1.07
CA ARG A 411 -12.42 -17.87 2.50
C ARG A 411 -12.30 -19.25 3.15
N ALA A 412 -12.72 -20.31 2.47
CA ALA A 412 -12.52 -21.67 2.97
C ALA A 412 -11.02 -21.99 3.04
N PHE A 413 -10.20 -21.48 2.10
CA PHE A 413 -8.74 -21.57 2.20
C PHE A 413 -8.16 -20.82 3.40
N VAL A 414 -8.70 -19.63 3.76
CA VAL A 414 -8.34 -18.97 5.03
C VAL A 414 -8.60 -19.89 6.22
N SER A 415 -9.79 -20.52 6.28
CA SER A 415 -10.13 -21.48 7.33
C SER A 415 -9.18 -22.68 7.36
N MET A 416 -8.76 -23.19 6.20
CA MET A 416 -7.78 -24.28 6.13
C MET A 416 -6.44 -23.89 6.77
N LEU A 417 -5.94 -22.67 6.53
CA LEU A 417 -4.70 -22.21 7.19
C LEU A 417 -4.87 -21.97 8.69
N VAL A 418 -6.03 -21.48 9.12
CA VAL A 418 -6.35 -21.34 10.56
C VAL A 418 -6.39 -22.69 11.26
N LEU A 419 -6.79 -23.77 10.58
CA LEU A 419 -6.76 -25.13 11.13
C LEU A 419 -5.38 -25.78 11.05
N ALA A 420 -4.59 -25.45 10.02
CA ALA A 420 -3.27 -26.03 9.81
C ALA A 420 -2.19 -25.42 10.73
N GLY A 421 -2.29 -24.12 11.05
CA GLY A 421 -1.30 -23.41 11.85
C GLY A 421 -1.92 -22.23 12.60
N THR A 422 -1.11 -21.21 12.93
CA THR A 422 -1.64 -19.97 13.52
C THR A 422 -1.52 -18.81 12.54
N LEU A 423 -2.66 -18.27 12.10
CA LEU A 423 -2.72 -17.07 11.28
C LEU A 423 -2.95 -15.83 12.15
N GLU A 424 -2.19 -14.77 11.93
CA GLU A 424 -2.27 -13.50 12.67
C GLU A 424 -2.20 -12.30 11.71
N VAL A 425 -2.97 -11.26 12.00
CA VAL A 425 -2.83 -9.94 11.36
C VAL A 425 -1.85 -9.10 12.19
N VAL A 426 -0.65 -8.87 11.65
CA VAL A 426 0.39 -8.03 12.28
C VAL A 426 0.20 -6.57 11.92
N ARG A 427 -0.28 -6.30 10.70
CA ARG A 427 -0.63 -4.97 10.22
C ARG A 427 -1.96 -5.05 9.48
N GLY A 428 -2.93 -4.24 9.89
CA GLY A 428 -4.28 -4.28 9.32
C GLY A 428 -4.45 -3.48 8.03
N SER A 429 -5.53 -3.80 7.32
CA SER A 429 -6.07 -3.08 6.17
C SER A 429 -7.59 -2.94 6.31
N ALA A 430 -8.28 -2.36 5.32
CA ALA A 430 -9.74 -2.37 5.30
C ALA A 430 -10.29 -3.80 5.29
N LEU A 431 -9.65 -4.71 4.54
CA LEU A 431 -10.01 -6.12 4.46
C LEU A 431 -9.66 -6.88 5.75
N TRP A 432 -8.41 -6.75 6.22
CA TRP A 432 -7.88 -7.39 7.42
C TRP A 432 -7.93 -6.42 8.61
N ALA A 433 -9.14 -6.19 9.13
CA ALA A 433 -9.41 -5.06 10.01
C ALA A 433 -8.90 -5.19 11.45
N HIS A 434 -8.85 -6.41 12.00
CA HIS A 434 -8.51 -6.65 13.42
C HIS A 434 -7.10 -7.21 13.55
N LEU A 435 -6.27 -6.57 14.37
CA LEU A 435 -4.92 -7.05 14.69
C LEU A 435 -4.98 -8.28 15.61
N GLY A 436 -4.02 -9.20 15.45
CA GLY A 436 -3.91 -10.41 16.25
C GLY A 436 -4.42 -11.68 15.55
N PRO A 437 -4.71 -12.75 16.30
CA PRO A 437 -5.07 -14.06 15.74
C PRO A 437 -6.34 -14.02 14.89
N VAL A 438 -6.30 -14.73 13.77
CA VAL A 438 -7.44 -14.96 12.88
C VAL A 438 -8.07 -16.31 13.23
N GLY A 439 -9.35 -16.30 13.61
CA GLY A 439 -10.13 -17.50 13.90
C GLY A 439 -11.06 -17.92 12.76
N LEU A 440 -11.76 -19.04 12.93
CA LEU A 440 -12.73 -19.56 11.94
C LEU A 440 -13.93 -18.63 11.71
N GLN A 441 -14.24 -17.78 12.69
CA GLN A 441 -15.29 -16.78 12.65
C GLN A 441 -14.86 -15.46 11.98
N TRP A 442 -13.65 -15.39 11.43
CA TRP A 442 -13.13 -14.19 10.78
C TRP A 442 -14.07 -13.70 9.67
N GLN A 443 -14.28 -12.39 9.62
CA GLN A 443 -15.10 -11.73 8.61
C GLN A 443 -14.26 -10.70 7.83
N PRO A 444 -14.34 -10.70 6.49
CA PRO A 444 -13.69 -9.68 5.68
C PRO A 444 -14.35 -8.32 5.93
N PHE A 445 -13.55 -7.26 5.96
CA PHE A 445 -14.05 -5.90 6.15
C PHE A 445 -14.87 -5.72 7.44
N ALA A 446 -14.44 -6.34 8.55
CA ALA A 446 -15.20 -6.35 9.81
C ALA A 446 -15.53 -4.95 10.39
N ASN A 447 -14.74 -3.93 10.05
CA ASN A 447 -15.00 -2.54 10.47
C ASN A 447 -15.81 -1.74 9.44
N PHE A 448 -16.17 -2.34 8.30
CA PHE A 448 -17.03 -1.70 7.32
C PHE A 448 -18.49 -1.85 7.74
N PRO A 449 -19.30 -0.78 7.69
CA PRO A 449 -20.72 -0.85 7.98
C PRO A 449 -21.45 -1.52 6.81
N TRP A 450 -21.43 -2.86 6.77
CA TRP A 450 -22.09 -3.64 5.73
C TRP A 450 -23.57 -3.27 5.61
N PRO A 451 -24.05 -2.93 4.40
CA PRO A 451 -25.46 -2.66 4.19
C PRO A 451 -26.32 -3.85 4.59
N ARG A 452 -27.47 -3.55 5.21
CA ARG A 452 -28.48 -4.57 5.47
C ARG A 452 -29.13 -5.00 4.16
N LEU A 453 -29.30 -6.30 4.00
CA LEU A 453 -30.07 -6.89 2.91
C LEU A 453 -31.44 -7.30 3.43
N SER A 454 -32.46 -7.11 2.61
CA SER A 454 -33.82 -7.58 2.89
C SER A 454 -33.92 -9.10 2.89
N ARG A 455 -35.10 -9.61 3.28
CA ARG A 455 -35.46 -11.02 3.07
C ARG A 455 -35.44 -11.39 1.57
N ALA A 456 -35.43 -12.69 1.28
CA ALA A 456 -35.43 -13.17 -0.10
C ALA A 456 -36.84 -13.13 -0.74
N PHE A 457 -36.89 -12.66 -2.00
CA PHE A 457 -38.09 -12.54 -2.84
C PHE A 457 -37.99 -13.42 -4.09
N LEU A 458 -39.13 -13.74 -4.70
CA LEU A 458 -39.18 -14.53 -5.94
C LEU A 458 -38.89 -13.68 -7.19
N ALA A 459 -39.16 -12.37 -7.15
CA ALA A 459 -38.92 -11.43 -8.25
C ALA A 459 -38.14 -10.20 -7.78
N ALA A 460 -37.33 -9.64 -8.69
CA ALA A 460 -36.60 -8.39 -8.45
C ALA A 460 -37.56 -7.22 -8.18
N ASP A 461 -38.67 -7.15 -8.91
CA ASP A 461 -39.72 -6.14 -8.72
C ASP A 461 -40.26 -6.12 -7.28
N ASP A 462 -40.49 -7.30 -6.69
CA ASP A 462 -41.01 -7.40 -5.31
C ASP A 462 -39.95 -6.99 -4.28
N ALA A 463 -38.68 -7.32 -4.53
CA ALA A 463 -37.58 -6.86 -3.69
C ALA A 463 -37.49 -5.32 -3.71
N VAL A 464 -37.61 -4.69 -4.87
CA VAL A 464 -37.59 -3.22 -4.96
C VAL A 464 -38.83 -2.58 -4.37
N ARG A 465 -40.02 -3.17 -4.54
CA ARG A 465 -41.24 -2.69 -3.86
C ARG A 465 -41.07 -2.67 -2.34
N HIS A 466 -40.40 -3.68 -1.78
CA HIS A 466 -40.06 -3.67 -0.36
C HIS A 466 -39.12 -2.51 0.01
N ALA A 467 -38.06 -2.25 -0.77
CA ALA A 467 -37.21 -1.06 -0.54
C ALA A 467 -37.99 0.25 -0.66
N HIS A 468 -38.88 0.34 -1.64
CA HIS A 468 -39.77 1.48 -1.86
C HIS A 468 -40.69 1.74 -0.65
N GLU A 469 -41.32 0.70 -0.10
CA GLU A 469 -42.12 0.77 1.12
C GLU A 469 -41.30 1.25 2.32
N LEU A 470 -40.06 0.75 2.46
CA LEU A 470 -39.14 1.20 3.51
C LEU A 470 -38.80 2.68 3.38
N VAL A 471 -38.56 3.19 2.16
CA VAL A 471 -38.36 4.64 1.95
C VAL A 471 -39.62 5.38 2.42
N GLY A 472 -40.79 5.00 1.90
CA GLY A 472 -42.07 5.60 2.28
C GLY A 472 -42.03 7.12 2.20
N ILE A 473 -42.27 7.78 3.35
CA ILE A 473 -42.25 9.24 3.49
C ILE A 473 -40.85 9.84 3.76
N ARG A 474 -39.82 9.02 3.96
CA ARG A 474 -38.43 9.45 4.27
C ARG A 474 -37.71 9.92 3.00
N ARG A 475 -38.05 11.13 2.56
CA ARG A 475 -37.62 11.71 1.28
C ARG A 475 -37.09 13.14 1.41
N ASP A 476 -36.50 13.44 2.56
CA ASP A 476 -35.72 14.64 2.83
C ASP A 476 -34.36 14.63 2.10
N GLN A 477 -33.88 13.43 1.73
CA GLN A 477 -32.68 13.20 0.92
C GLN A 477 -32.88 12.02 -0.03
N GLN A 478 -31.98 11.88 -1.01
CA GLN A 478 -31.97 10.71 -1.89
C GLN A 478 -31.49 9.45 -1.17
N HIS A 479 -32.09 8.32 -1.53
CA HIS A 479 -31.65 7.01 -1.09
C HIS A 479 -31.39 6.11 -2.29
N ALA A 480 -30.49 5.14 -2.13
CA ALA A 480 -30.10 4.25 -3.21
C ALA A 480 -29.71 2.87 -2.68
N GLY A 481 -29.69 1.90 -3.59
CA GLY A 481 -29.21 0.57 -3.28
C GLY A 481 -29.14 -0.34 -4.51
N TYR A 482 -28.75 -1.59 -4.26
CA TYR A 482 -28.61 -2.62 -5.29
C TYR A 482 -29.66 -3.71 -5.08
N VAL A 483 -30.07 -4.30 -6.18
CA VAL A 483 -30.84 -5.55 -6.19
C VAL A 483 -29.87 -6.65 -6.57
N PHE A 484 -29.80 -7.68 -5.75
CA PHE A 484 -28.96 -8.85 -6.00
C PHE A 484 -29.82 -10.06 -6.32
N GLN A 485 -29.35 -10.88 -7.26
CA GLN A 485 -29.81 -12.25 -7.44
C GLN A 485 -28.84 -13.20 -6.74
N ARG A 486 -29.38 -14.07 -5.88
CA ARG A 486 -28.64 -15.10 -5.17
C ARG A 486 -28.43 -16.35 -6.02
N SER A 487 -27.52 -17.23 -5.60
CA SER A 487 -27.26 -18.53 -6.23
C SER A 487 -28.53 -19.41 -6.35
N ASP A 488 -29.43 -19.33 -5.36
CA ASP A 488 -30.75 -20.01 -5.34
C ASP A 488 -31.83 -19.34 -6.22
N LYS A 489 -31.43 -18.38 -7.06
CA LYS A 489 -32.29 -17.59 -7.97
C LYS A 489 -33.28 -16.64 -7.30
N ARG A 490 -33.25 -16.51 -5.97
CA ARG A 490 -34.05 -15.51 -5.25
C ARG A 490 -33.40 -14.13 -5.32
N PHE A 491 -34.20 -13.10 -5.10
CA PHE A 491 -33.77 -11.71 -5.11
C PHE A 491 -33.74 -11.12 -3.71
N VAL A 492 -32.74 -10.32 -3.42
CA VAL A 492 -32.66 -9.49 -2.22
C VAL A 492 -32.31 -8.06 -2.63
N VAL A 493 -32.64 -7.10 -1.78
CA VAL A 493 -32.35 -5.69 -2.04
C VAL A 493 -31.60 -5.08 -0.86
N THR A 494 -30.63 -4.21 -1.14
CA THR A 494 -30.02 -3.36 -0.12
C THR A 494 -31.11 -2.49 0.52
N GLU A 495 -31.25 -2.51 1.84
CA GLU A 495 -32.15 -1.58 2.53
C GLU A 495 -31.75 -0.11 2.21
N PRO A 496 -32.69 0.83 2.12
CA PRO A 496 -32.41 2.20 1.68
C PRO A 496 -31.29 2.88 2.46
N LEU A 497 -30.20 3.22 1.75
CA LEU A 497 -29.07 3.99 2.27
C LEU A 497 -29.01 5.36 1.61
N PRO A 498 -28.51 6.40 2.29
CA PRO A 498 -28.29 7.70 1.68
C PRO A 498 -27.38 7.57 0.46
N GLY A 499 -27.81 8.10 -0.68
CA GLY A 499 -27.05 8.00 -1.91
C GLY A 499 -27.88 8.24 -3.16
N ASP A 500 -27.18 8.39 -4.27
CA ASP A 500 -27.68 8.72 -5.61
C ASP A 500 -27.03 7.79 -6.65
N ILE A 501 -27.28 8.07 -7.95
CA ILE A 501 -26.70 7.27 -9.02
C ILE A 501 -25.16 7.33 -9.05
N ASP A 502 -24.54 8.46 -8.71
CA ASP A 502 -23.08 8.58 -8.65
C ASP A 502 -22.50 7.70 -7.53
N THR A 503 -23.20 7.63 -6.40
CA THR A 503 -22.86 6.74 -5.29
C THR A 503 -22.89 5.28 -5.72
N LEU A 504 -23.89 4.88 -6.51
CA LEU A 504 -24.01 3.52 -7.03
C LEU A 504 -23.02 3.20 -8.15
N SER A 505 -22.70 4.15 -9.03
CA SER A 505 -21.76 3.95 -10.14
C SER A 505 -20.33 3.80 -9.64
N GLN A 506 -19.99 4.47 -8.54
CA GLN A 506 -18.68 4.37 -7.89
C GLN A 506 -18.59 3.24 -6.84
N GLY A 507 -19.67 2.45 -6.66
CA GLY A 507 -19.64 1.29 -5.75
C GLY A 507 -19.60 1.63 -4.26
N ARG A 508 -19.83 2.90 -3.87
CA ARG A 508 -19.50 3.42 -2.53
C ARG A 508 -20.37 2.91 -1.38
N LEU A 509 -21.45 2.17 -1.66
CA LEU A 509 -22.26 1.55 -0.62
C LEU A 509 -21.63 0.26 -0.05
N TYR A 510 -20.64 -0.32 -0.74
CA TYR A 510 -19.96 -1.55 -0.34
C TYR A 510 -18.44 -1.32 -0.25
N PRO A 511 -17.67 -2.20 0.43
CA PRO A 511 -16.22 -2.10 0.44
C PRO A 511 -15.67 -2.15 -0.99
N LEU A 512 -14.54 -1.48 -1.24
CA LEU A 512 -13.87 -1.52 -2.53
C LEU A 512 -12.65 -2.43 -2.47
N ASP A 513 -12.39 -3.17 -3.55
CA ASP A 513 -11.14 -3.90 -3.75
C ASP A 513 -9.98 -2.97 -4.15
N ASN A 514 -8.79 -3.54 -4.38
CA ASN A 514 -7.61 -2.77 -4.78
C ASN A 514 -7.75 -2.07 -6.15
N HIS A 515 -8.77 -2.43 -6.93
CA HIS A 515 -9.09 -1.88 -8.24
C HIS A 515 -10.29 -0.90 -8.19
N ALA A 516 -10.70 -0.48 -6.99
CA ALA A 516 -11.84 0.40 -6.75
C ALA A 516 -13.19 -0.19 -7.23
N ARG A 517 -13.32 -1.52 -7.25
CA ARG A 517 -14.58 -2.21 -7.59
C ARG A 517 -15.31 -2.62 -6.31
N PRO A 518 -16.65 -2.54 -6.27
CA PRO A 518 -17.41 -2.94 -5.10
C PRO A 518 -17.31 -4.45 -4.84
N VAL A 519 -17.06 -4.80 -3.58
CA VAL A 519 -17.09 -6.16 -3.06
C VAL A 519 -18.47 -6.44 -2.49
N PHE A 520 -19.25 -7.26 -3.20
CA PHE A 520 -20.59 -7.67 -2.77
C PHE A 520 -20.55 -8.90 -1.85
N PRO A 521 -21.63 -9.14 -1.07
CA PRO A 521 -21.76 -10.36 -0.28
C PRO A 521 -21.63 -11.62 -1.14
N ASP A 522 -21.11 -12.71 -0.57
CA ASP A 522 -20.91 -13.95 -1.32
C ASP A 522 -22.24 -14.52 -1.83
N ASP A 523 -22.19 -15.26 -2.94
CA ASP A 523 -23.36 -15.81 -3.63
C ASP A 523 -24.36 -14.77 -4.16
N HIS A 524 -24.00 -13.48 -4.16
CA HIS A 524 -24.84 -12.40 -4.69
C HIS A 524 -24.24 -11.83 -5.98
N THR A 525 -25.07 -11.81 -7.02
CA THR A 525 -24.76 -11.14 -8.28
C THR A 525 -25.63 -9.90 -8.41
N MET A 526 -25.03 -8.76 -8.74
CA MET A 526 -25.79 -7.52 -8.96
C MET A 526 -26.72 -7.71 -10.16
N HIS A 527 -28.02 -7.57 -9.94
CA HIS A 527 -29.07 -7.71 -10.95
C HIS A 527 -29.57 -6.35 -11.44
N ALA A 528 -29.75 -5.39 -10.52
CA ALA A 528 -30.25 -4.06 -10.84
C ALA A 528 -29.83 -3.03 -9.78
N ARG A 529 -30.15 -1.77 -10.02
CA ARG A 529 -29.99 -0.65 -9.08
C ARG A 529 -31.34 -0.01 -8.78
N TYR A 530 -31.47 0.64 -7.62
CA TYR A 530 -32.59 1.53 -7.38
C TYR A 530 -32.14 2.85 -6.77
N VAL A 531 -32.87 3.90 -7.11
CA VAL A 531 -32.77 5.24 -6.53
C VAL A 531 -34.15 5.66 -6.02
N ALA A 532 -34.17 6.44 -4.95
CA ALA A 532 -35.36 7.02 -4.40
C ALA A 532 -35.17 8.52 -4.30
N HIS A 533 -36.06 9.25 -4.95
CA HIS A 533 -35.96 10.69 -5.09
C HIS A 533 -36.51 11.39 -3.85
N VAL A 534 -36.05 12.63 -3.69
CA VAL A 534 -36.55 13.57 -2.69
C VAL A 534 -38.02 13.93 -2.96
N ALA A 535 -38.72 14.38 -1.92
CA ALA A 535 -40.07 14.88 -2.07
C ALA A 535 -40.12 16.14 -2.93
N LEU A 536 -41.24 16.39 -3.60
CA LEU A 536 -41.47 17.62 -4.40
C LEU A 536 -41.17 18.90 -3.61
N SER A 537 -41.42 18.91 -2.29
CA SER A 537 -41.16 20.04 -1.40
C SER A 537 -39.67 20.41 -1.28
N GLN A 538 -38.76 19.56 -1.75
CA GLN A 538 -37.32 19.79 -1.76
C GLN A 538 -36.82 20.45 -3.07
N LEU A 539 -37.68 20.57 -4.09
CA LEU A 539 -37.30 21.26 -5.33
C LEU A 539 -37.20 22.78 -5.11
N ASP A 540 -36.24 23.42 -5.77
CA ASP A 540 -36.07 24.88 -5.75
C ASP A 540 -37.23 25.57 -6.50
N PRO A 541 -38.07 26.37 -5.81
CA PRO A 541 -39.16 27.09 -6.45
C PRO A 541 -38.70 28.09 -7.51
N VAL A 542 -37.47 28.61 -7.42
CA VAL A 542 -36.88 29.52 -8.41
C VAL A 542 -36.65 28.77 -9.73
N HIS A 543 -36.15 27.54 -9.65
CA HIS A 543 -35.90 26.70 -10.81
C HIS A 543 -37.20 26.37 -11.57
N ILE A 544 -38.25 25.98 -10.84
CA ILE A 544 -39.58 25.68 -11.42
C ILE A 544 -40.13 26.91 -12.15
N ARG A 545 -40.01 28.11 -11.56
CA ARG A 545 -40.46 29.37 -12.18
C ARG A 545 -39.63 29.74 -13.41
N TYR A 546 -38.32 29.58 -13.34
CA TYR A 546 -37.40 29.84 -14.46
C TYR A 546 -37.77 28.99 -15.68
N LEU A 547 -38.01 27.69 -15.48
CA LEU A 547 -38.39 26.76 -16.53
C LEU A 547 -39.86 26.86 -16.96
N ARG A 548 -40.66 27.67 -16.25
CA ARG A 548 -42.11 27.85 -16.48
C ARG A 548 -42.85 26.51 -16.51
N TRP A 549 -42.53 25.65 -15.54
CA TRP A 549 -43.20 24.36 -15.38
C TRP A 549 -44.53 24.53 -14.66
N THR A 550 -45.52 23.79 -15.13
CA THR A 550 -46.74 23.50 -14.39
C THR A 550 -46.43 22.61 -13.19
N ARG A 551 -47.35 22.54 -12.22
CA ARG A 551 -47.23 21.61 -11.09
C ARG A 551 -47.10 20.16 -11.55
N ALA A 552 -47.80 19.77 -12.61
CA ALA A 552 -47.73 18.41 -13.17
C ALA A 552 -46.37 18.12 -13.80
N GLU A 553 -45.77 19.08 -14.52
CA GLU A 553 -44.41 18.94 -15.07
C GLU A 553 -43.36 18.84 -13.96
N ALA A 554 -43.45 19.66 -12.91
CA ALA A 554 -42.53 19.59 -11.78
C ALA A 554 -42.67 18.27 -10.99
N LEU A 555 -43.90 17.76 -10.85
CA LEU A 555 -44.14 16.46 -10.22
C LEU A 555 -43.65 15.30 -11.10
N LEU A 556 -43.77 15.41 -12.43
CA LEU A 556 -43.21 14.43 -13.35
C LEU A 556 -41.68 14.43 -13.30
N ASP A 557 -41.06 15.61 -13.29
CA ASP A 557 -39.60 15.76 -13.27
C ASP A 557 -38.96 15.09 -12.05
N VAL A 558 -39.54 15.28 -10.86
CA VAL A 558 -39.04 14.62 -9.64
C VAL A 558 -39.34 13.12 -9.61
N GLN A 559 -40.29 12.62 -10.41
CA GLN A 559 -40.68 11.21 -10.39
C GLN A 559 -40.08 10.34 -11.51
N MET A 560 -39.63 10.95 -12.61
CA MET A 560 -38.98 10.27 -13.72
C MET A 560 -37.50 9.99 -13.43
N LEU A 561 -36.83 9.15 -14.23
CA LEU A 561 -35.36 9.06 -14.17
C LEU A 561 -34.77 10.40 -14.61
N ASN A 562 -33.79 10.91 -13.85
CA ASN A 562 -33.08 12.11 -14.25
C ASN A 562 -32.02 11.83 -15.33
N VAL A 563 -31.40 12.89 -15.82
CA VAL A 563 -30.38 12.84 -16.88
C VAL A 563 -29.20 11.94 -16.51
N ASP A 564 -28.71 12.01 -15.27
CA ASP A 564 -27.53 11.28 -14.83
C ASP A 564 -27.83 9.80 -14.63
N GLU A 565 -29.00 9.49 -14.08
CA GLU A 565 -29.57 8.14 -13.95
C GLU A 565 -29.73 7.44 -15.29
N LEU A 566 -30.35 8.12 -16.25
CA LEU A 566 -30.56 7.57 -17.58
C LEU A 566 -29.23 7.38 -18.31
N ARG A 567 -28.32 8.36 -18.22
CA ARG A 567 -26.98 8.27 -18.82
C ARG A 567 -26.22 7.06 -18.27
N GLN A 568 -26.20 6.91 -16.94
CA GLN A 568 -25.49 5.79 -16.31
C GLN A 568 -26.13 4.44 -16.66
N THR A 569 -27.47 4.39 -16.71
CA THR A 569 -28.20 3.17 -17.06
C THR A 569 -27.93 2.74 -18.51
N LEU A 570 -27.91 3.68 -19.45
CA LEU A 570 -27.57 3.42 -20.86
C LEU A 570 -26.11 2.99 -21.03
N LEU A 571 -25.19 3.53 -20.21
CA LEU A 571 -23.77 3.17 -20.22
C LEU A 571 -23.56 1.74 -19.73
N ASP A 572 -24.19 1.38 -18.61
CA ASP A 572 -23.91 0.11 -17.93
C ASP A 572 -24.78 -1.04 -18.45
N GLY A 573 -25.91 -0.75 -19.10
CA GLY A 573 -26.88 -1.75 -19.57
C GLY A 573 -27.69 -2.43 -18.47
N ILE A 574 -27.62 -1.93 -17.23
CA ILE A 574 -28.24 -2.51 -16.03
C ILE A 574 -29.55 -1.81 -15.72
N ALA A 575 -30.61 -2.57 -15.40
CA ALA A 575 -31.90 -1.99 -15.01
C ALA A 575 -31.77 -1.01 -13.83
N LEU A 576 -32.51 0.10 -13.91
CA LEU A 576 -32.65 1.07 -12.82
C LEU A 576 -34.12 1.20 -12.43
N TYR A 577 -34.39 1.09 -11.13
CA TYR A 577 -35.68 1.40 -10.55
C TYR A 577 -35.65 2.79 -9.93
N CYS A 578 -36.64 3.62 -10.24
CA CYS A 578 -36.81 4.94 -9.67
C CYS A 578 -38.05 4.97 -8.78
N SER A 579 -37.84 5.14 -7.49
CA SER A 579 -38.89 5.47 -6.53
C SER A 579 -39.03 6.99 -6.45
N GLY A 580 -39.85 7.54 -7.35
CA GLY A 580 -40.07 8.98 -7.48
C GLY A 580 -40.89 9.64 -6.37
N ALA A 581 -41.84 8.91 -5.80
CA ALA A 581 -42.71 9.37 -4.71
C ALA A 581 -43.14 8.17 -3.84
N GLY A 582 -43.92 8.40 -2.78
CA GLY A 582 -44.42 7.32 -1.89
C GLY A 582 -45.36 6.32 -2.59
N ASP A 583 -45.90 6.70 -3.74
CA ASP A 583 -46.86 5.98 -4.57
C ASP A 583 -46.40 5.87 -6.04
N SER A 584 -45.15 6.27 -6.33
CA SER A 584 -44.55 6.20 -7.67
C SER A 584 -43.30 5.33 -7.65
N LEU A 585 -43.35 4.24 -8.42
CA LEU A 585 -42.23 3.34 -8.64
C LEU A 585 -42.21 2.91 -10.10
N ILE A 586 -41.16 3.31 -10.81
CA ILE A 586 -40.95 2.96 -12.22
C ILE A 586 -39.64 2.20 -12.39
N ARG A 587 -39.55 1.36 -13.42
CA ARG A 587 -38.32 0.66 -13.83
C ARG A 587 -37.99 1.01 -15.26
N PHE A 588 -36.71 1.27 -15.50
CA PHE A 588 -36.16 1.43 -16.84
C PHE A 588 -35.14 0.32 -17.12
N GLN A 589 -35.31 -0.38 -18.24
CA GLN A 589 -34.35 -1.32 -18.78
C GLN A 589 -33.92 -0.83 -20.17
N PRO A 590 -32.64 -0.51 -20.40
CA PRO A 590 -32.19 -0.01 -21.70
C PRO A 590 -32.24 -1.10 -22.77
N TYR A 591 -32.57 -0.72 -24.00
CA TYR A 591 -32.39 -1.56 -25.17
C TYR A 591 -30.95 -1.48 -25.72
N THR A 592 -30.53 -2.49 -26.46
CA THR A 592 -29.28 -2.47 -27.24
C THR A 592 -29.50 -1.99 -28.68
N THR A 593 -30.37 -1.00 -28.88
CA THR A 593 -30.78 -0.47 -30.20
C THR A 593 -29.99 0.78 -30.61
N ILE A 594 -30.06 1.15 -31.88
CA ILE A 594 -29.49 2.41 -32.39
C ILE A 594 -30.13 3.62 -31.70
N VAL A 595 -31.45 3.58 -31.47
CA VAL A 595 -32.20 4.64 -30.77
C VAL A 595 -31.64 4.88 -29.36
N ALA A 596 -31.36 3.82 -28.60
CA ALA A 596 -30.77 3.95 -27.27
C ALA A 596 -29.35 4.56 -27.30
N ARG A 597 -28.53 4.19 -28.29
CA ARG A 597 -27.19 4.77 -28.47
C ARG A 597 -27.24 6.23 -28.87
N GLU A 598 -28.19 6.59 -29.73
CA GLU A 598 -28.42 7.97 -30.15
C GLU A 598 -28.89 8.84 -28.97
N LEU A 599 -29.79 8.33 -28.13
CA LEU A 599 -30.16 9.00 -26.90
C LEU A 599 -28.94 9.19 -25.97
N ALA A 600 -28.12 8.16 -25.78
CA ALA A 600 -26.89 8.27 -24.99
C ALA A 600 -25.94 9.34 -25.54
N ARG A 601 -25.80 9.45 -26.87
CA ARG A 601 -25.02 10.50 -27.54
C ARG A 601 -25.59 11.89 -27.28
N ARG A 602 -26.91 12.06 -27.38
CA ARG A 602 -27.62 13.33 -27.13
C ARG A 602 -27.59 13.76 -25.65
N LEU A 603 -27.46 12.80 -24.72
CA LEU A 603 -27.23 13.07 -23.29
C LEU A 603 -25.79 13.51 -22.98
N GLY A 604 -24.82 13.08 -23.80
CA GLY A 604 -23.40 13.37 -23.61
C GLY A 604 -22.84 12.80 -22.30
N THR A 605 -21.85 13.46 -21.73
CA THR A 605 -21.22 13.09 -20.45
C THR A 605 -21.43 14.18 -19.39
N GLY A 606 -21.16 13.88 -18.11
CA GLY A 606 -21.24 14.90 -17.06
C GLY A 606 -20.33 16.12 -17.31
N LYS A 607 -19.15 15.91 -17.91
CA LYS A 607 -18.19 16.98 -18.28
C LYS A 607 -18.54 17.69 -19.59
N HIS A 608 -19.13 16.96 -20.54
CA HIS A 608 -19.51 17.47 -21.85
C HIS A 608 -21.00 17.15 -22.09
N PRO A 609 -21.91 17.98 -21.55
CA PRO A 609 -23.34 17.74 -21.68
C PRO A 609 -23.75 17.80 -23.15
N GLY A 610 -24.59 16.85 -23.58
CA GLY A 610 -25.10 16.83 -24.94
C GLY A 610 -26.22 17.85 -25.18
N GLU A 611 -26.73 17.87 -26.42
CA GLU A 611 -27.78 18.80 -26.85
C GLU A 611 -29.07 18.64 -26.02
N LEU A 612 -29.48 17.41 -25.68
CA LEU A 612 -30.72 17.14 -24.95
C LEU A 612 -30.63 17.65 -23.51
N VAL A 613 -29.46 17.53 -22.88
CA VAL A 613 -29.23 18.08 -21.53
C VAL A 613 -29.28 19.60 -21.55
N SER A 614 -28.72 20.22 -22.58
CA SER A 614 -28.79 21.68 -22.75
C SER A 614 -30.23 22.15 -22.95
N ALA A 615 -31.02 21.41 -23.74
CA ALA A 615 -32.43 21.67 -23.99
C ALA A 615 -33.32 21.46 -22.75
N MET A 616 -33.00 20.49 -21.89
CA MET A 616 -33.67 20.30 -20.60
C MET A 616 -33.35 21.47 -19.64
N ARG A 617 -32.07 21.89 -19.58
CA ARG A 617 -31.60 22.97 -18.67
C ARG A 617 -32.16 24.35 -18.99
N ASN A 618 -32.42 24.64 -20.26
CA ASN A 618 -32.99 25.92 -20.70
C ASN A 618 -34.53 25.86 -20.89
N GLY A 619 -35.15 24.70 -20.66
CA GLY A 619 -36.59 24.50 -20.72
C GLY A 619 -37.19 24.37 -22.12
N THR A 620 -36.36 24.23 -23.18
CA THR A 620 -36.87 23.95 -24.53
C THR A 620 -37.38 22.51 -24.67
N GLU A 621 -36.76 21.57 -23.95
CA GLU A 621 -37.26 20.21 -23.79
C GLU A 621 -38.08 20.12 -22.49
N ARG A 622 -39.27 19.51 -22.55
CA ARG A 622 -40.18 19.35 -21.41
C ARG A 622 -40.07 17.95 -20.80
N PRO A 623 -40.34 17.77 -19.49
CA PRO A 623 -40.25 16.46 -18.83
C PRO A 623 -41.03 15.33 -19.54
N GLN A 624 -42.23 15.60 -20.06
CA GLN A 624 -43.00 14.60 -20.82
C GLN A 624 -42.28 14.13 -22.08
N ALA A 625 -41.63 15.04 -22.82
CA ALA A 625 -40.90 14.68 -24.03
C ALA A 625 -39.67 13.82 -23.67
N PHE A 626 -38.99 14.14 -22.56
CA PHE A 626 -37.92 13.31 -22.04
C PHE A 626 -38.37 11.90 -21.61
N VAL A 627 -39.56 11.75 -21.01
CA VAL A 627 -40.14 10.43 -20.71
C VAL A 627 -40.39 9.61 -21.99
N ARG A 628 -40.82 10.25 -23.08
CA ARG A 628 -41.00 9.56 -24.38
C ARG A 628 -39.67 9.09 -24.96
N GLU A 629 -38.63 9.92 -24.87
CA GLU A 629 -37.26 9.52 -25.25
C GLU A 629 -36.79 8.31 -24.43
N GLN A 630 -37.06 8.29 -23.12
CA GLN A 630 -36.81 7.11 -22.26
C GLN A 630 -37.56 5.88 -22.76
N ALA A 631 -38.87 5.98 -22.99
CA ALA A 631 -39.69 4.86 -23.46
C ALA A 631 -39.32 4.35 -24.87
N GLN A 632 -38.71 5.18 -25.71
CA GLN A 632 -38.17 4.76 -27.02
C GLN A 632 -36.82 4.04 -26.90
N ALA A 633 -36.00 4.45 -25.93
CA ALA A 633 -34.66 3.90 -25.71
C ALA A 633 -34.63 2.62 -24.86
N GLY A 634 -35.75 2.23 -24.24
CA GLY A 634 -35.81 1.05 -23.38
C GLY A 634 -37.23 0.64 -23.00
N VAL A 635 -37.33 -0.36 -22.13
CA VAL A 635 -38.59 -0.72 -21.47
C VAL A 635 -38.74 0.16 -20.24
N LEU A 636 -39.61 1.16 -20.32
CA LEU A 636 -40.08 1.94 -19.18
C LEU A 636 -41.37 1.30 -18.66
N PHE A 637 -41.41 0.94 -17.37
CA PHE A 637 -42.52 0.18 -16.78
C PHE A 637 -42.92 0.78 -15.44
N ASN A 638 -44.22 1.08 -15.29
CA ASN A 638 -44.81 1.49 -14.03
C ASN A 638 -45.15 0.27 -13.17
N LEU A 639 -44.64 0.20 -11.95
CA LEU A 639 -44.80 -0.96 -11.07
C LEU A 639 -46.01 -0.87 -10.13
N ILE A 640 -46.56 0.33 -9.91
CA ILE A 640 -47.66 0.59 -8.98
C ILE A 640 -48.63 1.57 -9.65
N ASP A 641 -49.95 1.37 -9.48
CA ASP A 641 -50.94 2.31 -10.01
C ASP A 641 -50.71 3.71 -9.42
N HIS A 642 -50.61 4.72 -10.29
CA HIS A 642 -50.31 6.09 -9.87
C HIS A 642 -51.04 7.11 -10.75
N ALA A 643 -51.48 8.21 -10.15
CA ALA A 643 -52.28 9.23 -10.85
C ALA A 643 -51.56 9.90 -12.02
N LEU A 644 -50.22 10.05 -11.96
CA LEU A 644 -49.45 10.56 -13.10
C LEU A 644 -49.13 9.49 -14.14
N TRP A 645 -48.72 8.29 -13.71
CA TRP A 645 -48.17 7.26 -14.60
C TRP A 645 -49.25 6.36 -15.21
N GLY A 646 -50.45 6.35 -14.64
CA GLY A 646 -51.54 5.45 -14.99
C GLY A 646 -51.46 4.13 -14.24
N TYR A 647 -52.14 3.11 -14.77
CA TYR A 647 -52.11 1.76 -14.23
C TYR A 647 -50.71 1.13 -14.36
N ARG A 648 -50.44 0.14 -13.51
CA ARG A 648 -49.25 -0.71 -13.61
C ARG A 648 -49.16 -1.29 -15.02
N GLY A 649 -48.02 -1.10 -15.69
CA GLY A 649 -47.84 -1.52 -17.07
C GLY A 649 -46.66 -0.83 -17.75
N GLN A 650 -46.45 -1.20 -19.01
CA GLN A 650 -45.42 -0.56 -19.84
C GLN A 650 -45.87 0.86 -20.22
N ILE A 651 -44.95 1.82 -20.09
CA ILE A 651 -45.10 3.19 -20.55
C ILE A 651 -44.57 3.26 -21.99
N GLY A 652 -45.47 3.57 -22.94
CA GLY A 652 -45.16 3.65 -24.36
C GLY A 652 -44.55 4.99 -24.78
N ALA A 653 -43.99 5.03 -26.00
CA ALA A 653 -43.43 6.26 -26.60
C ALA A 653 -44.49 7.33 -26.92
N ASP A 654 -45.75 6.93 -26.98
CA ASP A 654 -46.95 7.75 -27.18
C ASP A 654 -47.52 8.29 -25.86
N TRP A 655 -46.98 7.87 -24.71
CA TRP A 655 -47.45 8.28 -23.39
C TRP A 655 -47.53 9.81 -23.25
N SER A 656 -48.56 10.28 -22.56
CA SER A 656 -48.76 11.70 -22.26
C SER A 656 -49.22 11.87 -20.82
N LEU A 657 -48.88 13.01 -20.22
CA LEU A 657 -49.43 13.38 -18.92
C LEU A 657 -50.96 13.32 -18.95
N PRO A 658 -51.62 12.71 -17.95
CA PRO A 658 -53.06 12.75 -17.83
C PRO A 658 -53.51 14.20 -17.76
N VAL A 659 -54.21 14.66 -18.80
CA VAL A 659 -54.87 15.96 -18.76
C VAL A 659 -55.96 15.84 -17.71
N ALA A 660 -55.91 16.66 -16.65
CA ALA A 660 -57.04 16.78 -15.75
C ALA A 660 -58.24 17.18 -16.63
N SER A 661 -59.18 16.26 -16.81
CA SER A 661 -60.45 16.58 -17.46
C SER A 661 -61.08 17.70 -16.63
N VAL A 662 -61.06 18.91 -17.16
CA VAL A 662 -61.98 19.94 -16.69
C VAL A 662 -63.35 19.35 -16.97
N ALA A 663 -64.08 18.96 -15.93
CA ALA A 663 -65.47 18.57 -16.08
C ALA A 663 -66.18 19.69 -16.83
N GLU A 664 -66.77 19.38 -17.99
CA GLU A 664 -67.60 20.34 -18.68
C GLU A 664 -68.74 20.76 -17.74
N PRO A 665 -69.09 22.07 -17.64
CA PRO A 665 -70.24 22.50 -16.88
C PRO A 665 -71.50 22.12 -17.66
N GLY A 666 -71.97 20.89 -17.47
CA GLY A 666 -73.09 20.38 -18.24
C GLY A 666 -73.57 19.00 -17.80
N GLU A 667 -74.02 18.87 -16.56
CA GLU A 667 -75.29 18.17 -16.25
C GLU A 667 -75.64 18.33 -14.77
N SER A 668 -76.91 18.60 -14.53
CA SER A 668 -77.53 18.91 -13.24
C SER A 668 -77.24 17.89 -12.16
N GLU A 669 -76.77 18.37 -11.01
CA GLU A 669 -76.67 17.66 -9.74
C GLU A 669 -78.04 17.05 -9.37
N PRO A 670 -78.16 15.73 -9.14
CA PRO A 670 -79.35 15.16 -8.54
C PRO A 670 -79.42 15.59 -7.05
N PRO A 671 -80.60 15.84 -6.49
CA PRO A 671 -80.71 16.43 -5.16
C PRO A 671 -80.12 15.50 -4.08
N LEU A 672 -79.34 16.10 -3.18
CA LEU A 672 -78.78 15.44 -1.99
C LEU A 672 -79.90 14.79 -1.16
N PRO A 673 -79.77 13.50 -0.78
CA PRO A 673 -80.68 12.88 0.17
C PRO A 673 -80.50 13.51 1.56
N THR A 674 -81.60 14.01 2.13
CA THR A 674 -81.65 14.55 3.49
C THR A 674 -81.51 13.42 4.51
N LEU A 675 -80.36 13.37 5.20
CA LEU A 675 -80.20 12.55 6.40
C LEU A 675 -80.84 13.26 7.61
N PRO A 676 -81.56 12.52 8.49
CA PRO A 676 -82.21 13.11 9.66
C PRO A 676 -81.19 13.59 10.70
N LYS A 677 -81.48 14.74 11.32
CA LYS A 677 -80.72 15.33 12.43
C LYS A 677 -80.59 14.34 13.61
N PRO A 678 -79.38 14.06 14.12
CA PRO A 678 -79.21 13.50 15.46
C PRO A 678 -79.43 14.62 16.49
N SER A 679 -80.42 14.41 17.36
CA SER A 679 -80.61 15.15 18.61
C SER A 679 -79.56 14.72 19.63
N LEU A 680 -78.72 15.66 20.07
CA LEU A 680 -77.84 15.48 21.22
C LEU A 680 -78.66 15.62 22.52
N PRO A 681 -78.52 14.70 23.50
CA PRO A 681 -78.88 14.99 24.88
C PRO A 681 -77.81 15.88 25.50
N ASP A 682 -78.26 16.94 26.15
CA ASP A 682 -77.46 17.84 26.99
C ASP A 682 -76.93 17.05 28.21
N LEU A 683 -75.61 16.95 28.33
CA LEU A 683 -74.95 16.45 29.54
C LEU A 683 -73.83 17.42 29.91
N SER A 684 -74.17 18.29 30.86
CA SER A 684 -73.30 19.16 31.64
C SER A 684 -72.01 18.46 32.06
N LEU A 685 -70.87 19.02 31.68
CA LEU A 685 -69.55 18.62 32.15
C LEU A 685 -69.43 18.90 33.66
N GLN A 686 -69.20 17.86 34.46
CA GLN A 686 -68.68 18.04 35.82
C GLN A 686 -67.17 18.34 35.78
N PRO A 687 -66.66 19.26 36.60
CA PRO A 687 -65.24 19.58 36.63
C PRO A 687 -64.43 18.45 37.26
N TYR A 688 -63.35 18.04 36.59
CA TYR A 688 -62.39 17.07 37.12
C TYR A 688 -61.60 17.67 38.30
N PRO A 689 -61.35 16.90 39.37
CA PRO A 689 -60.60 17.34 40.55
C PRO A 689 -59.09 17.46 40.25
N PRO A 690 -58.34 18.28 41.02
CA PRO A 690 -56.93 18.55 40.76
C PRO A 690 -56.05 17.35 41.11
N THR A 691 -55.26 16.89 40.14
CA THR A 691 -54.26 15.84 40.36
C THR A 691 -53.05 16.42 41.11
N GLN A 692 -52.83 15.93 42.33
CA GLN A 692 -51.63 16.19 43.13
C GLN A 692 -50.39 15.60 42.48
N VAL A 693 -49.35 16.43 42.33
CA VAL A 693 -48.01 16.04 41.89
C VAL A 693 -47.22 15.55 43.10
N PRO A 694 -46.66 14.32 43.10
CA PRO A 694 -45.66 13.94 44.09
C PRO A 694 -44.32 14.59 43.75
N ALA A 695 -43.71 15.25 44.73
CA ALA A 695 -42.41 15.87 44.64
C ALA A 695 -41.30 14.82 44.40
N PRO A 696 -40.35 15.05 43.46
CA PRO A 696 -39.08 14.35 43.47
C PRO A 696 -38.15 14.98 44.51
N GLY A 697 -37.76 14.18 45.51
CA GLY A 697 -36.64 14.49 46.40
C GLY A 697 -35.33 14.61 45.62
N ALA A 698 -34.51 15.57 46.04
CA ALA A 698 -33.18 15.90 45.53
C ALA A 698 -32.23 14.67 45.52
N THR A 699 -31.18 14.56 44.71
CA THR A 699 -30.04 15.52 44.64
C THR A 699 -29.10 15.21 43.45
N THR A 700 -28.60 16.30 42.85
CA THR A 700 -27.24 16.55 42.32
C THR A 700 -26.67 15.74 41.15
N MET A 701 -26.44 16.42 40.01
CA MET A 701 -25.10 16.82 39.49
C MET A 701 -25.23 17.39 38.06
N PRO A 702 -24.30 18.24 37.59
CA PRO A 702 -24.72 19.55 37.09
C PRO A 702 -24.11 19.96 35.73
N TRP A 703 -24.63 21.07 35.18
CA TRP A 703 -24.12 21.91 34.09
C TRP A 703 -24.15 21.34 32.66
N LYS A 704 -25.05 21.87 31.79
CA LYS A 704 -24.91 23.09 30.96
C LYS A 704 -23.76 23.04 29.95
N ARG A 705 -24.18 23.07 28.67
CA ARG A 705 -23.41 23.43 27.48
C ARG A 705 -22.63 24.74 27.67
N PRO A 706 -21.62 24.96 26.82
CA PRO A 706 -21.68 26.15 25.99
C PRO A 706 -21.41 25.90 24.51
N ALA A 707 -21.86 26.88 23.73
CA ALA A 707 -21.83 26.98 22.29
C ALA A 707 -20.45 27.37 21.74
N ARG A 708 -20.24 27.00 20.46
CA ARG A 708 -19.40 27.63 19.40
C ARG A 708 -17.93 28.00 19.74
N ILE A 709 -17.01 27.67 18.84
CA ILE A 709 -16.23 28.63 18.02
C ILE A 709 -15.14 27.91 17.20
N PHE A 710 -15.10 28.28 15.91
CA PHE A 710 -14.00 28.47 14.96
C PHE A 710 -12.68 27.66 15.01
N LEU A 711 -12.29 27.25 13.79
CA LEU A 711 -10.92 26.94 13.37
C LEU A 711 -9.95 28.10 13.67
N TRP A 712 -8.72 27.75 14.10
CA TRP A 712 -7.51 28.29 13.47
C TRP A 712 -6.25 27.47 13.76
N CYS A 713 -5.34 27.50 12.80
CA CYS A 713 -3.98 26.96 12.81
C CYS A 713 -3.12 27.49 13.98
N GLY A 714 -2.11 26.72 14.38
CA GLY A 714 -1.04 27.17 15.27
C GLY A 714 0.28 26.42 15.03
N VAL A 715 1.21 27.12 14.37
CA VAL A 715 2.67 26.93 14.47
C VAL A 715 3.16 27.63 15.76
N PHE A 716 4.40 27.34 16.17
CA PHE A 716 5.31 27.99 17.13
C PHE A 716 5.63 27.11 18.36
N LEU A 717 6.87 26.60 18.53
CA LEU A 717 8.11 27.28 18.97
C LEU A 717 8.03 27.84 20.40
N GLY A 718 8.84 27.24 21.26
CA GLY A 718 9.71 28.00 22.16
C GLY A 718 9.30 28.06 23.63
N GLY A 719 10.17 27.51 24.48
CA GLY A 719 10.59 28.25 25.68
C GLY A 719 10.17 27.70 27.04
N ARG A 720 11.10 26.94 27.63
CA ARG A 720 11.55 26.96 29.04
C ARG A 720 10.55 27.33 30.14
N GLY A 721 10.46 26.44 31.13
CA GLY A 721 10.06 26.79 32.49
C GLY A 721 10.16 25.56 33.40
N SER A 722 11.16 25.57 34.27
CA SER A 722 11.56 24.55 35.23
C SER A 722 10.67 24.55 36.48
N THR A 723 10.78 23.46 37.27
CA THR A 723 10.69 23.38 38.76
C THR A 723 9.40 23.88 39.43
N GLU A 724 8.79 23.25 40.42
CA GLU A 724 8.95 22.04 41.22
C GLU A 724 7.86 22.16 42.31
N SER A 725 7.37 21.04 42.87
CA SER A 725 6.81 20.94 44.25
C SER A 725 5.44 21.65 44.49
N ILE A 726 4.45 21.16 45.24
CA ILE A 726 4.39 20.42 46.51
C ILE A 726 3.01 19.70 46.61
N GLN A 727 3.03 18.46 47.13
CA GLN A 727 2.07 17.69 47.95
C GLN A 727 0.55 17.94 47.80
N TYR A 728 -0.33 16.95 47.66
CA TYR A 728 -0.43 15.62 48.30
C TYR A 728 -0.91 14.55 47.32
#